data_AF-A0A938QRG6-F1
#
_entry.id   AF-A0A938QRG6-F1
#
_cell.length_a   1.000
_cell.length_b   1.000
_cell.length_c   1.000
_cell.angle_alpha   90.00
_cell.angle_beta   90.00
_cell.angle_gamma   90.00
#
_symmetry.space_group_name_H-M   'P 1'
#
loop_
_entity.id
_entity.type
_entity.pdbx_description
1 polymer ?
#
loop_
_entity_poly.entity_id
_entity_poly.type
_entity_poly.pdbx_seq_one_letter_code
_entity_poly.pdbx_strand_id
1 'polypeptide(L)'
;MRASSCFALALSALLAGAAPSSSTTPTAPTPAPPTPDVIARDVIVHDVTAQVQPERGLLVLQDRLRLPPGRRTVFVELHAGLQPQVDGGTITARRVVDSVAVLTLSADADVVTLRAQGVIAQPPVQVATEHQRSFQETPGTIEARGVYLSPASRWLPTVLGDDGAPLLCTGRVQASVPDGWRALSEGTLDEASGAWTQATPVEGLHLVAGPFATFAAKRRGVDVLVWLRRGDDGQPAADAAALADRYLEVTGQYLAQYESLIGPYPYAKFALVENFWETGYGMPSFTVLGPQVVRFPFILHTSWPHELLHNWWGNGVFPPTGAGNWTEGLTAYLADHLHDEQEGRGADHRRAILQRYQDFVAVDPARDFPLAAFASRSSAASEAIGYGKTAMVFHMLRRRLGDDAFKAGLQRLWRDRRFQRASFGDVHDAFAAAAPGAGDLAPFFAAWTTQTGAPSLRLVQVSSYQRPGDTGGKRLVTVVIEQTQAGPAFSVDVPFIVTTVDGRSVSSVLPLADRRGSATVEAPADVARVDVDPFFDVFRALDPEEVPPSLSRALGAPKMLFVTPTAAPGDEIAAWRAFATGLCPDADRCRIVDDVAVGTLPADAAVWVLGNASLLRGGAFAFSRPFGVRFDDHGFFPPGAWERVRAAKDRLTARRRDLVDLGKSALAVVVEHPRDRRASMVFVGAPRPGHVPQLAKKLPHYGKYGYVAFGGSAANPDVLENALKGTWTATSSPLSWLAPGATATLGVRAPPALARLPPPFDGEAMLALVRTLSAPTLQGRGTGTEPMTRARALVVDALGKAGLPADVVCDPADKALCNVVARLPGADPSLARVVLGAHLDHLGSDGDGRKRVVHPGADDNASGVAVTVEVAGRLARAPGARGVDVVLFDGEETGRRGSRSFVAAAKPGEHFAMVNLDTVGRLGGRKLLVLDGDSAAEWVHAVRGVGFTTGVAAELAPQGGGASDQQSFLEVGVPAVQLFSGPHADYHRPTDTADRVEATSLVQAAVLARELVGWLRDRREPLTWGRAPGTSSPPSSPGAASRRASLGSVPDMEFAGPGVRFADVVAGSPAAAAGLRAGDVLVRLDGAAVADLRAYSDALKQRAPGDHVVVVVERGGQPVTVELVLGAR
;
A
#
# COMPACT_ATOMS: atom_id res chain seq x y z
N MET A 1 -1.78 -47.63 -44.30
CA MET A 1 -2.63 -46.66 -45.04
C MET A 1 -2.80 -45.47 -44.10
N ARG A 2 -1.98 -44.42 -44.23
CA ARG A 2 -2.19 -43.17 -45.00
C ARG A 2 -3.46 -42.43 -44.58
N ALA A 3 -3.54 -41.11 -44.44
CA ALA A 3 -2.64 -39.95 -44.43
C ALA A 3 -3.61 -38.74 -44.27
N SER A 4 -3.33 -37.77 -43.40
CA SER A 4 -2.91 -36.40 -43.75
C SER A 4 -3.94 -35.46 -44.42
N SER A 5 -4.00 -34.25 -43.83
CA SER A 5 -4.07 -32.91 -44.47
C SER A 5 -5.43 -32.22 -44.71
N CYS A 6 -5.75 -31.29 -43.80
CA CYS A 6 -5.72 -29.82 -43.96
C CYS A 6 -6.14 -29.10 -45.27
N PHE A 7 -6.89 -28.00 -45.03
CA PHE A 7 -7.01 -26.72 -45.79
C PHE A 7 -7.93 -26.67 -47.03
N ALA A 8 -9.05 -25.94 -46.94
CA ALA A 8 -9.14 -24.54 -47.42
C ALA A 8 -10.59 -23.95 -47.39
N LEU A 9 -10.62 -22.67 -47.00
CA LEU A 9 -11.51 -21.57 -47.42
C LEU A 9 -12.87 -21.30 -46.75
N ALA A 10 -12.91 -20.07 -46.22
CA ALA A 10 -13.99 -19.33 -45.60
C ALA A 10 -14.95 -18.67 -46.60
N LEU A 11 -15.99 -18.04 -46.04
CA LEU A 11 -16.68 -16.80 -46.47
C LEU A 11 -18.15 -16.98 -46.89
N SER A 12 -19.08 -16.75 -45.94
CA SER A 12 -20.36 -16.03 -46.12
C SER A 12 -21.27 -16.23 -44.90
N ALA A 13 -21.27 -15.29 -43.96
CA ALA A 13 -22.45 -14.91 -43.14
C ALA A 13 -22.04 -13.87 -42.07
N LEU A 14 -21.67 -12.68 -42.51
CA LEU A 14 -21.87 -11.44 -41.75
C LEU A 14 -23.12 -10.77 -42.32
N LEU A 15 -24.03 -10.34 -41.43
CA LEU A 15 -25.08 -9.31 -41.56
C LEU A 15 -26.46 -9.78 -41.06
N ALA A 16 -26.75 -9.51 -39.79
CA ALA A 16 -28.02 -8.95 -39.30
C ALA A 16 -27.95 -8.82 -37.77
N GLY A 17 -27.98 -7.59 -37.26
CA GLY A 17 -27.97 -7.30 -35.83
C GLY A 17 -29.35 -7.42 -35.18
N ALA A 18 -29.36 -7.65 -33.87
CA ALA A 18 -30.45 -7.28 -32.97
C ALA A 18 -29.90 -7.04 -31.54
N ALA A 19 -30.04 -5.78 -31.10
CA ALA A 19 -30.04 -5.18 -29.76
C ALA A 19 -29.26 -5.81 -28.56
N PRO A 20 -28.49 -5.01 -27.79
CA PRO A 20 -27.96 -5.44 -26.51
C PRO A 20 -29.05 -5.40 -25.44
N SER A 21 -29.41 -6.57 -24.90
CA SER A 21 -30.17 -6.69 -23.66
C SER A 21 -29.34 -6.16 -22.49
N SER A 22 -29.94 -5.31 -21.66
CA SER A 22 -29.41 -4.85 -20.38
C SER A 22 -28.77 -5.99 -19.57
N SER A 23 -27.46 -5.95 -19.41
CA SER A 23 -26.73 -6.88 -18.55
C SER A 23 -26.96 -6.52 -17.07
N THR A 24 -28.06 -7.00 -16.50
CA THR A 24 -28.14 -7.20 -15.07
C THR A 24 -27.13 -8.30 -14.72
N THR A 25 -26.04 -7.92 -14.08
CA THR A 25 -25.13 -8.85 -13.40
C THR A 25 -25.98 -9.77 -12.52
N PRO A 26 -25.86 -11.10 -12.62
CA PRO A 26 -26.61 -11.98 -11.72
C PRO A 26 -26.15 -11.67 -10.30
N THR A 27 -27.07 -11.18 -9.47
CA THR A 27 -26.92 -11.15 -8.03
C THR A 27 -26.74 -12.60 -7.60
N ALA A 28 -25.53 -12.94 -7.11
CA ALA A 28 -25.30 -14.24 -6.52
C ALA A 28 -26.33 -14.45 -5.39
N PRO A 29 -27.06 -15.58 -5.36
CA PRO A 29 -27.98 -15.85 -4.27
C PRO A 29 -27.20 -15.85 -2.95
N THR A 30 -27.74 -15.17 -1.94
CA THR A 30 -27.27 -15.27 -0.57
C THR A 30 -27.18 -16.76 -0.22
N PRO A 31 -26.00 -17.31 0.12
CA PRO A 31 -25.91 -18.73 0.46
C PRO A 31 -26.77 -18.98 1.69
N ALA A 32 -27.53 -20.08 1.66
CA ALA A 32 -28.35 -20.50 2.79
C ALA A 32 -27.46 -20.60 4.05
N PRO A 33 -27.95 -20.18 5.23
CA PRO A 33 -27.23 -20.39 6.47
C PRO A 33 -26.91 -21.89 6.65
N PRO A 34 -25.79 -22.23 7.32
CA PRO A 34 -25.48 -23.62 7.65
C PRO A 34 -26.69 -24.32 8.27
N THR A 35 -26.89 -25.59 7.93
CA THR A 35 -28.00 -26.38 8.46
C THR A 35 -27.96 -26.38 10.00
N PRO A 36 -29.10 -26.12 10.68
CA PRO A 36 -29.17 -25.98 12.14
C PRO A 36 -28.54 -27.13 12.94
N ASP A 37 -28.50 -28.34 12.39
CA ASP A 37 -28.04 -29.55 13.09
C ASP A 37 -26.53 -29.59 13.40
N VAL A 38 -25.69 -28.84 12.66
CA VAL A 38 -24.23 -28.77 12.94
C VAL A 38 -23.91 -27.75 14.05
N ILE A 39 -24.78 -26.75 14.23
CA ILE A 39 -24.65 -25.68 15.23
C ILE A 39 -25.19 -26.12 16.61
N ALA A 40 -26.05 -27.13 16.67
CA ALA A 40 -26.92 -27.34 17.82
C ALA A 40 -26.30 -28.03 19.06
N ARG A 41 -25.10 -28.66 18.98
CA ARG A 41 -24.59 -29.49 20.10
C ARG A 41 -23.63 -28.80 21.07
N ASP A 42 -22.91 -27.77 20.65
CA ASP A 42 -21.85 -27.13 21.46
C ASP A 42 -21.82 -25.59 21.31
N VAL A 43 -22.97 -24.97 21.05
CA VAL A 43 -23.13 -23.50 20.98
C VAL A 43 -24.08 -23.03 22.09
N ILE A 44 -23.66 -22.02 22.85
CA ILE A 44 -24.51 -21.35 23.84
C ILE A 44 -25.22 -20.15 23.21
N VAL A 45 -26.38 -19.77 23.76
CA VAL A 45 -27.12 -18.58 23.31
C VAL A 45 -27.29 -17.62 24.47
N HIS A 46 -26.82 -16.39 24.27
CA HIS A 46 -27.01 -15.27 25.19
C HIS A 46 -28.22 -14.42 24.77
N ASP A 47 -29.00 -13.95 25.74
CA ASP A 47 -30.00 -12.90 25.54
C ASP A 47 -29.89 -11.93 26.72
N VAL A 48 -29.15 -10.86 26.46
CA VAL A 48 -28.54 -9.99 27.46
C VAL A 48 -29.23 -8.65 27.46
N THR A 49 -29.64 -8.23 28.66
CA THR A 49 -29.92 -6.83 28.97
C THR A 49 -28.85 -6.32 29.92
N ALA A 50 -28.10 -5.30 29.50
CA ALA A 50 -27.04 -4.69 30.27
C ALA A 50 -27.35 -3.21 30.54
N GLN A 51 -27.16 -2.76 31.77
CA GLN A 51 -27.17 -1.36 32.14
C GLN A 51 -25.76 -0.96 32.55
N VAL A 52 -25.19 0.01 31.83
CA VAL A 52 -23.82 0.47 32.05
C VAL A 52 -23.85 1.86 32.68
N GLN A 53 -23.10 2.05 33.78
CA GLN A 53 -22.94 3.33 34.46
C GLN A 53 -21.46 3.74 34.43
N PRO A 54 -20.99 4.41 33.36
CA PRO A 54 -19.57 4.74 33.14
C PRO A 54 -18.92 5.49 34.30
N GLU A 55 -19.61 6.47 34.89
CA GLU A 55 -19.13 7.28 36.03
C GLU A 55 -18.84 6.46 37.30
N ARG A 56 -19.44 5.27 37.42
CA ARG A 56 -19.30 4.39 38.58
C ARG A 56 -18.51 3.11 38.27
N GLY A 57 -18.10 2.91 37.02
CA GLY A 57 -17.52 1.64 36.57
C GLY A 57 -18.47 0.44 36.70
N LEU A 58 -19.77 0.68 36.89
CA LEU A 58 -20.74 -0.34 37.29
C LEU A 58 -21.44 -0.95 36.06
N LEU A 59 -21.51 -2.27 36.06
CA LEU A 59 -22.32 -3.07 35.15
C LEU A 59 -23.41 -3.79 35.94
N VAL A 60 -24.65 -3.70 35.46
CA VAL A 60 -25.76 -4.55 35.90
C VAL A 60 -26.22 -5.34 34.68
N LEU A 61 -26.16 -6.66 34.74
CA LEU A 61 -26.49 -7.54 33.61
C LEU A 61 -27.50 -8.60 34.01
N GLN A 62 -28.40 -8.89 33.08
CA GLN A 62 -29.27 -10.06 33.10
C GLN A 62 -29.07 -10.80 31.78
N ASP A 63 -28.68 -12.06 31.86
CA ASP A 63 -28.47 -12.94 30.72
C ASP A 63 -29.39 -14.16 30.81
N ARG A 64 -30.26 -14.32 29.82
CA ARG A 64 -31.04 -15.54 29.65
C ARG A 64 -30.21 -16.53 28.82
N LEU A 65 -29.32 -17.23 29.52
CA LEU A 65 -28.37 -18.19 28.96
C LEU A 65 -29.08 -19.50 28.59
N ARG A 66 -29.00 -19.88 27.30
CA ARG A 66 -29.36 -21.22 26.82
C ARG A 66 -28.12 -22.09 26.71
N LEU A 67 -28.10 -23.19 27.45
CA LEU A 67 -27.05 -24.20 27.44
C LEU A 67 -27.29 -25.20 26.30
N PRO A 68 -26.25 -25.90 25.83
CA PRO A 68 -26.42 -26.93 24.80
C PRO A 68 -27.26 -28.10 25.34
N PRO A 69 -28.06 -28.76 24.48
CA PRO A 69 -28.93 -29.86 24.90
C PRO A 69 -28.15 -30.94 25.67
N GLY A 70 -28.63 -31.31 26.87
CA GLY A 70 -28.02 -32.34 27.70
C GLY A 70 -26.87 -31.88 28.61
N ARG A 71 -26.38 -30.63 28.48
CA ARG A 71 -25.37 -30.05 29.37
C ARG A 71 -26.02 -29.22 30.49
N ARG A 72 -26.60 -29.88 31.49
CA ARG A 72 -27.29 -29.20 32.62
C ARG A 72 -26.37 -28.75 33.75
N THR A 73 -25.22 -29.41 33.90
CA THR A 73 -24.17 -28.98 34.84
C THR A 73 -22.94 -28.60 34.04
N VAL A 74 -22.51 -27.35 34.15
CA VAL A 74 -21.41 -26.80 33.36
C VAL A 74 -20.46 -25.97 34.22
N PHE A 75 -19.22 -25.85 33.76
CA PHE A 75 -18.27 -24.88 34.30
C PHE A 75 -18.42 -23.56 33.56
N VAL A 76 -18.52 -22.47 34.32
CA VAL A 76 -18.73 -21.12 33.81
C VAL A 76 -17.63 -20.21 34.34
N GLU A 77 -16.96 -19.48 33.46
CA GLU A 77 -16.07 -18.38 33.83
C GLU A 77 -16.82 -17.04 33.78
N LEU A 78 -16.73 -16.26 34.85
CA LEU A 78 -17.32 -14.92 34.97
C LEU A 78 -16.30 -13.97 35.62
N HIS A 79 -16.37 -12.68 35.34
CA HIS A 79 -15.50 -11.69 35.99
C HIS A 79 -15.66 -11.73 37.52
N ALA A 80 -14.55 -11.77 38.26
CA ALA A 80 -14.57 -11.93 39.72
C ALA A 80 -15.22 -10.74 40.44
N GLY A 81 -15.23 -9.56 39.83
CA GLY A 81 -15.91 -8.36 40.32
C GLY A 81 -17.44 -8.41 40.20
N LEU A 82 -18.00 -9.37 39.46
CA LEU A 82 -19.44 -9.55 39.32
C LEU A 82 -19.97 -10.50 40.40
N GLN A 83 -21.15 -10.18 40.95
CA GLN A 83 -21.85 -10.99 41.94
C GLN A 83 -23.01 -11.73 41.26
N PRO A 84 -22.84 -13.01 40.87
CA PRO A 84 -23.86 -13.75 40.15
C PRO A 84 -24.96 -14.25 41.08
N GLN A 85 -26.19 -14.21 40.57
CA GLN A 85 -27.38 -14.86 41.08
C GLN A 85 -28.00 -15.64 39.91
N VAL A 86 -28.65 -16.75 40.21
CA VAL A 86 -29.25 -17.61 39.19
C VAL A 86 -30.73 -17.86 39.52
N ASP A 87 -31.59 -17.67 38.51
CA ASP A 87 -32.99 -18.06 38.54
C ASP A 87 -33.16 -19.33 37.66
N GLY A 88 -33.71 -20.41 38.22
CA GLY A 88 -33.87 -21.69 37.51
C GLY A 88 -32.62 -22.60 37.54
N GLY A 89 -31.86 -22.57 38.63
CA GLY A 89 -30.70 -23.41 38.85
C GLY A 89 -29.98 -23.12 40.17
N THR A 90 -28.76 -23.64 40.33
CA THR A 90 -27.90 -23.43 41.49
C THR A 90 -26.44 -23.16 41.08
N ILE A 91 -25.72 -22.36 41.90
CA ILE A 91 -24.27 -22.13 41.80
C ILE A 91 -23.64 -22.67 43.07
N THR A 92 -22.75 -23.66 42.95
CA THR A 92 -22.28 -24.46 44.12
C THR A 92 -20.80 -24.34 44.43
N ALA A 93 -19.95 -24.06 43.43
CA ALA A 93 -18.51 -23.88 43.62
C ALA A 93 -18.07 -22.55 43.03
N ARG A 94 -17.26 -21.78 43.75
CA ARG A 94 -16.62 -20.55 43.24
C ARG A 94 -15.14 -20.59 43.58
N ARG A 95 -14.30 -20.72 42.56
CA ARG A 95 -12.85 -20.51 42.67
C ARG A 95 -12.51 -19.23 41.93
N VAL A 96 -11.76 -18.34 42.56
CA VAL A 96 -11.26 -17.12 41.90
C VAL A 96 -9.78 -17.31 41.60
N VAL A 97 -9.39 -17.09 40.35
CA VAL A 97 -8.00 -17.02 39.89
C VAL A 97 -7.86 -15.69 39.17
N ASP A 98 -7.00 -14.81 39.68
CA ASP A 98 -6.84 -13.44 39.22
C ASP A 98 -8.18 -12.68 39.15
N SER A 99 -8.59 -12.27 37.94
CA SER A 99 -9.83 -11.54 37.68
C SER A 99 -11.00 -12.43 37.24
N VAL A 100 -10.84 -13.76 37.27
CA VAL A 100 -11.82 -14.74 36.79
C VAL A 100 -12.36 -15.59 37.94
N ALA A 101 -13.68 -15.64 38.08
CA ALA A 101 -14.39 -16.58 38.92
C ALA A 101 -14.87 -17.77 38.09
N VAL A 102 -14.38 -18.96 38.42
CA VAL A 102 -14.84 -20.23 37.86
C VAL A 102 -15.95 -20.78 38.75
N LEU A 103 -17.12 -21.02 38.15
CA LEU A 103 -18.35 -21.41 38.80
C LEU A 103 -18.85 -22.76 38.27
N THR A 104 -19.42 -23.59 39.14
CA THR A 104 -20.24 -24.72 38.69
C THR A 104 -21.70 -24.29 38.69
N LEU A 105 -22.29 -24.21 37.49
CA LEU A 105 -23.69 -23.88 37.27
C LEU A 105 -24.48 -25.16 37.00
N SER A 106 -25.50 -25.44 37.81
CA SER A 106 -26.45 -26.55 37.57
C SER A 106 -27.82 -25.96 37.27
N ALA A 107 -28.28 -26.08 36.02
CA ALA A 107 -29.53 -25.54 35.54
C ALA A 107 -30.68 -26.58 35.62
N ASP A 108 -31.88 -26.12 35.98
CA ASP A 108 -33.07 -26.97 36.06
C ASP A 108 -33.63 -27.33 34.67
N ALA A 109 -33.35 -26.47 33.68
CA ALA A 109 -33.74 -26.60 32.28
C ALA A 109 -32.59 -26.14 31.36
N ASP A 110 -32.76 -26.31 30.05
CA ASP A 110 -31.75 -25.88 29.05
C ASP A 110 -31.61 -24.35 28.98
N VAL A 111 -32.51 -23.59 29.61
CA VAL A 111 -32.45 -22.14 29.72
C VAL A 111 -32.47 -21.74 31.18
N VAL A 112 -31.54 -20.87 31.56
CA VAL A 112 -31.37 -20.35 32.92
C VAL A 112 -31.15 -18.85 32.85
N THR A 113 -31.59 -18.10 33.87
CA THR A 113 -31.36 -16.66 33.92
C THR A 113 -30.27 -16.35 34.94
N LEU A 114 -29.15 -15.81 34.47
CA LEU A 114 -28.06 -15.33 35.30
C LEU A 114 -28.18 -13.80 35.43
N ARG A 115 -28.23 -13.32 36.67
CA ARG A 115 -28.18 -11.89 36.99
C ARG A 115 -26.85 -11.62 37.66
N ALA A 116 -26.16 -10.57 37.26
CA ALA A 116 -24.94 -10.16 37.95
C ALA A 116 -24.81 -8.64 37.98
N GLN A 117 -24.20 -8.14 39.05
CA GLN A 117 -23.83 -6.74 39.17
C GLN A 117 -22.44 -6.60 39.76
N GLY A 118 -21.72 -5.56 39.35
CA GLY A 118 -20.39 -5.29 39.88
C GLY A 118 -19.58 -4.33 39.04
N VAL A 119 -18.32 -4.16 39.43
CA VAL A 119 -17.37 -3.24 38.78
C VAL A 119 -16.42 -4.03 37.90
N ILE A 120 -16.19 -3.54 36.68
CA ILE A 120 -15.14 -4.03 35.78
C ILE A 120 -14.23 -2.84 35.46
N ALA A 121 -13.06 -2.83 36.09
CA ALA A 121 -12.09 -1.74 35.98
C ALA A 121 -10.67 -2.31 35.86
N GLN A 122 -10.33 -2.84 34.69
CA GLN A 122 -8.98 -3.28 34.36
C GLN A 122 -8.37 -2.23 33.43
N PRO A 123 -7.66 -1.21 33.96
CA PRO A 123 -7.15 -0.13 33.12
C PRO A 123 -6.16 -0.67 32.07
N PRO A 124 -6.05 -0.02 30.90
CA PRO A 124 -5.07 -0.40 29.89
C PRO A 124 -3.65 -0.43 30.48
N VAL A 125 -2.97 -1.57 30.37
CA VAL A 125 -1.60 -1.76 30.85
C VAL A 125 -0.63 -1.81 29.68
N GLN A 126 0.55 -1.23 29.87
CA GLN A 126 1.62 -1.34 28.89
C GLN A 126 2.18 -2.77 28.94
N VAL A 127 2.04 -3.51 27.85
CA VAL A 127 2.67 -4.84 27.74
C VAL A 127 4.16 -4.67 27.42
N ALA A 128 5.03 -5.44 28.09
CA ALA A 128 6.47 -5.23 28.22
C ALA A 128 7.27 -5.21 26.88
N THR A 129 8.55 -4.86 26.95
CA THR A 129 9.33 -4.15 25.92
C THR A 129 10.02 -4.93 24.79
N GLU A 130 9.83 -6.25 24.62
CA GLU A 130 10.27 -6.91 23.37
C GLU A 130 9.41 -6.52 22.16
N HIS A 131 8.27 -5.88 22.41
CA HIS A 131 7.27 -5.55 21.43
C HIS A 131 7.65 -4.32 20.61
N GLN A 132 7.82 -4.54 19.30
CA GLN A 132 8.07 -3.51 18.28
C GLN A 132 6.91 -2.52 18.08
N ARG A 133 5.89 -2.48 18.96
CA ARG A 133 4.82 -1.46 19.02
C ARG A 133 4.32 -1.37 20.47
N SER A 134 4.43 -0.21 21.11
CA SER A 134 3.90 0.00 22.46
C SER A 134 2.38 0.21 22.39
N PHE A 135 1.61 -0.87 22.52
CA PHE A 135 0.16 -0.77 22.73
C PHE A 135 -0.17 -1.04 24.19
N GLN A 136 -1.24 -0.40 24.66
CA GLN A 136 -1.81 -0.72 25.95
C GLN A 136 -2.90 -1.75 25.73
N GLU A 137 -2.92 -2.78 26.57
CA GLU A 137 -3.93 -3.82 26.50
C GLU A 137 -4.82 -3.85 27.75
N THR A 138 -6.08 -4.18 27.54
CA THR A 138 -7.02 -4.44 28.64
C THR A 138 -8.00 -5.55 28.24
N PRO A 139 -8.29 -6.50 29.14
CA PRO A 139 -9.41 -7.42 28.94
C PRO A 139 -10.77 -6.69 28.95
N GLY A 140 -10.91 -5.64 29.76
CA GLY A 140 -12.11 -4.78 29.77
C GLY A 140 -12.12 -3.73 30.88
N THR A 141 -12.69 -2.56 30.58
CA THR A 141 -12.86 -1.46 31.53
C THR A 141 -14.13 -0.66 31.23
N ILE A 142 -14.76 -0.14 32.30
CA ILE A 142 -15.89 0.79 32.26
C ILE A 142 -15.45 2.06 32.98
N GLU A 143 -15.39 3.18 32.25
CA GLU A 143 -14.99 4.47 32.82
C GLU A 143 -15.71 5.64 32.12
N ALA A 144 -15.67 6.83 32.71
CA ALA A 144 -16.33 8.03 32.18
C ALA A 144 -15.96 8.35 30.71
N ARG A 145 -14.76 7.97 30.26
CA ARG A 145 -14.30 8.20 28.87
C ARG A 145 -14.88 7.21 27.86
N GLY A 146 -15.33 6.04 28.30
CA GLY A 146 -15.84 4.98 27.42
C GLY A 146 -15.92 3.60 28.08
N VAL A 147 -16.51 2.67 27.35
CA VAL A 147 -16.69 1.27 27.74
C VAL A 147 -16.02 0.39 26.71
N TYR A 148 -15.22 -0.56 27.18
CA TYR A 148 -14.70 -1.65 26.37
C TYR A 148 -14.73 -2.93 27.20
N LEU A 149 -15.51 -3.92 26.75
CA LEU A 149 -15.59 -5.24 27.38
C LEU A 149 -15.37 -6.30 26.30
N SER A 150 -14.24 -7.02 26.37
CA SER A 150 -13.98 -8.18 25.51
C SER A 150 -14.38 -9.49 26.20
N PRO A 151 -14.50 -10.61 25.47
CA PRO A 151 -14.67 -11.93 26.07
C PRO A 151 -13.61 -12.27 27.13
N ALA A 152 -12.38 -11.73 27.01
CA ALA A 152 -11.31 -11.92 28.00
C ALA A 152 -11.62 -11.28 29.36
N SER A 153 -12.45 -10.23 29.41
CA SER A 153 -12.94 -9.67 30.69
C SER A 153 -13.89 -10.59 31.43
N ARG A 154 -14.45 -11.62 30.76
CA ARG A 154 -15.51 -12.47 31.32
C ARG A 154 -16.72 -11.67 31.80
N TRP A 155 -17.05 -10.56 31.12
CA TRP A 155 -18.23 -9.75 31.43
C TRP A 155 -19.56 -10.49 31.20
N LEU A 156 -19.55 -11.49 30.31
CA LEU A 156 -20.59 -12.49 30.14
C LEU A 156 -20.11 -13.87 30.60
N PRO A 157 -21.04 -14.76 31.04
CA PRO A 157 -20.69 -16.12 31.44
C PRO A 157 -20.11 -16.91 30.26
N THR A 158 -18.87 -17.37 30.38
CA THR A 158 -18.21 -18.22 29.37
C THR A 158 -18.35 -19.68 29.79
N VAL A 159 -19.05 -20.50 29.00
CA VAL A 159 -19.24 -21.93 29.28
C VAL A 159 -18.08 -22.73 28.70
N LEU A 160 -17.48 -23.61 29.51
CA LEU A 160 -16.40 -24.49 29.07
C LEU A 160 -16.96 -25.83 28.55
N GLY A 161 -16.39 -26.30 27.45
CA GLY A 161 -16.61 -27.64 26.91
C GLY A 161 -15.88 -28.72 27.71
N ASP A 162 -16.04 -29.97 27.29
CA ASP A 162 -15.45 -31.14 27.99
C ASP A 162 -13.92 -31.18 27.91
N ASP A 163 -13.36 -30.54 26.88
CA ASP A 163 -11.92 -30.32 26.69
C ASP A 163 -11.37 -29.10 27.46
N GLY A 164 -12.23 -28.39 28.19
CA GLY A 164 -11.91 -27.17 28.90
C GLY A 164 -11.80 -25.92 28.02
N ALA A 165 -12.06 -26.03 26.70
CA ALA A 165 -12.09 -24.87 25.82
C ALA A 165 -13.44 -24.12 25.93
N PRO A 166 -13.46 -22.78 25.77
CA PRO A 166 -14.70 -22.04 25.67
C PRO A 166 -15.57 -22.53 24.51
N LEU A 167 -16.85 -22.78 24.79
CA LEU A 167 -17.86 -23.04 23.77
C LEU A 167 -18.11 -21.77 22.93
N LEU A 168 -18.42 -21.96 21.65
CA LEU A 168 -18.86 -20.86 20.80
C LEU A 168 -20.23 -20.35 21.27
N CYS A 169 -20.53 -19.09 20.98
CA CYS A 169 -21.80 -18.48 21.34
C CYS A 169 -22.46 -17.73 20.18
N THR A 170 -23.78 -17.56 20.32
CA THR A 170 -24.59 -16.59 19.58
C THR A 170 -25.30 -15.72 20.61
N GLY A 171 -25.88 -14.59 20.21
CA GLY A 171 -26.74 -13.89 21.15
C GLY A 171 -27.25 -12.54 20.75
N ARG A 172 -28.13 -12.02 21.60
CA ARG A 172 -28.69 -10.68 21.55
C ARG A 172 -28.15 -9.86 22.72
N VAL A 173 -27.59 -8.68 22.44
CA VAL A 173 -27.07 -7.75 23.45
C VAL A 173 -27.80 -6.43 23.34
N GLN A 174 -28.56 -6.09 24.38
CA GLN A 174 -29.19 -4.79 24.53
C GLN A 174 -28.54 -4.04 25.69
N ALA A 175 -27.90 -2.90 25.39
CA ALA A 175 -27.17 -2.11 26.38
C ALA A 175 -27.81 -0.72 26.56
N SER A 176 -28.18 -0.39 27.80
CA SER A 176 -28.54 0.96 28.20
C SER A 176 -27.28 1.73 28.58
N VAL A 177 -27.06 2.87 27.93
CA VAL A 177 -25.90 3.77 28.09
C VAL A 177 -26.37 5.21 28.33
N PRO A 178 -25.50 6.14 28.78
CA PRO A 178 -25.88 7.54 28.98
C PRO A 178 -26.43 8.23 27.72
N ASP A 179 -27.17 9.32 27.91
CA ASP A 179 -27.67 10.14 26.79
C ASP A 179 -26.52 10.64 25.91
N GLY A 180 -26.71 10.58 24.58
CA GLY A 180 -25.70 10.94 23.60
C GLY A 180 -24.62 9.87 23.36
N TRP A 181 -24.61 8.77 24.12
CA TRP A 181 -23.75 7.62 23.86
C TRP A 181 -24.42 6.62 22.92
N ARG A 182 -23.59 5.80 22.27
CA ARG A 182 -24.04 4.62 21.52
C ARG A 182 -23.24 3.40 21.98
N ALA A 183 -23.88 2.25 21.92
CA ALA A 183 -23.26 0.95 22.21
C ALA A 183 -23.17 0.11 20.93
N LEU A 184 -22.09 -0.65 20.78
CA LEU A 184 -21.83 -1.59 19.70
C LEU A 184 -21.50 -2.97 20.26
N SER A 185 -22.06 -3.99 19.62
CA SER A 185 -21.70 -5.40 19.79
C SER A 185 -21.74 -6.08 18.39
N GLU A 186 -21.48 -7.38 18.32
CA GLU A 186 -21.47 -8.16 17.09
C GLU A 186 -22.84 -8.20 16.38
N GLY A 187 -22.83 -8.49 15.07
CA GLY A 187 -24.05 -8.76 14.32
C GLY A 187 -24.86 -7.53 13.89
N THR A 188 -26.18 -7.64 13.80
CA THR A 188 -27.08 -6.59 13.27
C THR A 188 -27.69 -5.73 14.38
N LEU A 189 -27.79 -4.41 14.16
CA LEU A 189 -28.49 -3.49 15.05
C LEU A 189 -29.98 -3.44 14.72
N ASP A 190 -30.83 -3.64 15.72
CA ASP A 190 -32.22 -3.21 15.71
C ASP A 190 -32.30 -1.79 16.31
N GLU A 191 -32.47 -0.78 15.45
CA GLU A 191 -32.55 0.63 15.83
C GLU A 191 -33.72 0.92 16.79
N ALA A 192 -34.81 0.14 16.76
CA ALA A 192 -35.96 0.38 17.60
C ALA A 192 -35.71 -0.02 19.07
N SER A 193 -35.01 -1.14 19.28
CA SER A 193 -34.67 -1.62 20.63
C SER A 193 -33.25 -1.25 21.09
N GLY A 194 -32.39 -0.79 20.17
CA GLY A 194 -30.96 -0.58 20.42
C GLY A 194 -30.17 -1.88 20.60
N ALA A 195 -30.76 -3.03 20.22
CA ALA A 195 -30.17 -4.33 20.47
C ALA A 195 -29.37 -4.84 19.27
N TRP A 196 -28.21 -5.41 19.58
CA TRP A 196 -27.34 -6.09 18.63
C TRP A 196 -27.63 -7.58 18.64
N THR A 197 -27.77 -8.21 17.48
CA THR A 197 -28.03 -9.64 17.36
C THR A 197 -26.98 -10.32 16.50
N GLN A 198 -26.22 -11.22 17.11
CA GLN A 198 -25.26 -12.09 16.45
C GLN A 198 -25.86 -13.48 16.25
N ALA A 199 -26.31 -13.75 15.03
CA ALA A 199 -26.97 -15.01 14.67
C ALA A 199 -26.01 -16.15 14.34
N THR A 200 -24.73 -15.84 14.08
CA THR A 200 -23.70 -16.82 13.70
C THR A 200 -22.72 -17.05 14.84
N PRO A 201 -22.22 -18.29 15.06
CA PRO A 201 -21.31 -18.59 16.16
C PRO A 201 -20.04 -17.73 16.17
N VAL A 202 -19.63 -17.27 17.35
CA VAL A 202 -18.38 -16.53 17.65
C VAL A 202 -17.76 -17.06 18.94
N GLU A 203 -16.49 -16.76 19.22
CA GLU A 203 -15.82 -17.19 20.48
C GLU A 203 -16.27 -16.39 21.71
N GLY A 204 -16.96 -15.27 21.51
CA GLY A 204 -17.53 -14.44 22.57
C GLY A 204 -18.09 -13.13 22.02
N LEU A 205 -18.88 -12.45 22.83
CA LEU A 205 -19.49 -11.16 22.50
C LEU A 205 -18.74 -10.01 23.19
N HIS A 206 -18.60 -8.90 22.47
CA HIS A 206 -18.00 -7.67 22.98
C HIS A 206 -19.08 -6.64 23.30
N LEU A 207 -18.72 -5.66 24.15
CA LEU A 207 -19.50 -4.43 24.34
C LEU A 207 -18.56 -3.22 24.30
N VAL A 208 -18.76 -2.35 23.31
CA VAL A 208 -18.07 -1.07 23.20
C VAL A 208 -19.11 0.05 23.29
N ALA A 209 -18.88 1.07 24.11
CA ALA A 209 -19.78 2.21 24.17
C ALA A 209 -19.06 3.53 24.44
N GLY A 210 -19.61 4.61 23.89
CA GLY A 210 -19.03 5.94 23.98
C GLY A 210 -19.84 7.00 23.23
N PRO A 211 -19.43 8.28 23.32
CA PRO A 211 -20.03 9.37 22.56
C PRO A 211 -19.50 9.37 21.12
N PHE A 212 -20.25 8.75 20.21
CA PHE A 212 -19.82 8.55 18.81
C PHE A 212 -20.56 9.44 17.80
N ALA A 213 -19.83 9.87 16.77
CA ALA A 213 -20.35 10.28 15.47
C ALA A 213 -20.31 9.08 14.53
N THR A 214 -21.43 8.79 13.88
CA THR A 214 -21.61 7.54 13.11
C THR A 214 -21.78 7.82 11.63
N PHE A 215 -21.02 7.11 10.82
CA PHE A 215 -21.10 7.11 9.37
C PHE A 215 -21.35 5.68 8.89
N ALA A 216 -22.10 5.52 7.81
CA ALA A 216 -22.46 4.21 7.30
C ALA A 216 -22.54 4.23 5.78
N ALA A 217 -22.18 3.11 5.17
CA ALA A 217 -22.43 2.87 3.76
C ALA A 217 -22.64 1.38 3.49
N LYS A 218 -23.52 1.05 2.55
CA LYS A 218 -23.68 -0.32 2.09
C LYS A 218 -22.61 -0.64 1.05
N ARG A 219 -21.90 -1.76 1.22
CA ARG A 219 -20.87 -2.26 0.29
C ARG A 219 -21.12 -3.74 0.06
N ARG A 220 -21.48 -4.11 -1.18
CA ARG A 220 -21.70 -5.52 -1.59
C ARG A 220 -22.67 -6.30 -0.68
N GLY A 221 -23.69 -5.62 -0.16
CA GLY A 221 -24.68 -6.21 0.73
C GLY A 221 -24.32 -6.17 2.22
N VAL A 222 -23.08 -5.81 2.57
CA VAL A 222 -22.58 -5.64 3.93
C VAL A 222 -22.76 -4.18 4.38
N ASP A 223 -23.20 -3.97 5.61
CA ASP A 223 -23.24 -2.64 6.22
C ASP A 223 -21.85 -2.29 6.73
N VAL A 224 -21.20 -1.29 6.13
CA VAL A 224 -19.90 -0.79 6.59
C VAL A 224 -20.13 0.44 7.44
N LEU A 225 -19.65 0.41 8.68
CA LEU A 225 -19.84 1.47 9.66
C LEU A 225 -18.50 2.10 10.04
N VAL A 226 -18.51 3.39 10.35
CA VAL A 226 -17.37 4.11 10.95
C VAL A 226 -17.89 4.96 12.10
N TRP A 227 -17.45 4.65 13.30
CA TRP A 227 -17.86 5.31 14.55
C TRP A 227 -16.66 6.03 15.13
N LEU A 228 -16.65 7.36 15.01
CA LEU A 228 -15.56 8.22 15.49
C LEU A 228 -16.00 8.93 16.77
N ARG A 229 -15.07 9.14 17.70
CA ARG A 229 -15.38 9.80 18.97
C ARG A 229 -15.74 11.27 18.74
N ARG A 230 -16.73 11.76 19.50
CA ARG A 230 -17.02 13.19 19.64
C ARG A 230 -16.05 13.83 20.63
N GLY A 231 -15.75 15.11 20.41
CA GLY A 231 -15.03 15.95 21.37
C GLY A 231 -15.85 16.23 22.62
N ASP A 232 -15.22 16.88 23.61
CA ASP A 232 -15.85 17.25 24.88
C ASP A 232 -17.01 18.24 24.70
N ASP A 233 -17.03 18.99 23.59
CA ASP A 233 -18.12 19.86 23.14
C ASP A 233 -19.32 19.10 22.53
N GLY A 234 -19.23 17.77 22.45
CA GLY A 234 -20.22 16.90 21.84
C GLY A 234 -20.24 16.94 20.31
N GLN A 235 -19.32 17.66 19.66
CA GLN A 235 -19.24 17.72 18.20
C GLN A 235 -18.26 16.70 17.63
N PRO A 236 -18.47 16.20 16.40
CA PRO A 236 -17.46 15.42 15.69
C PRO A 236 -16.21 16.27 15.44
N ALA A 237 -15.04 15.62 15.40
CA ALA A 237 -13.83 16.28 14.92
C ALA A 237 -14.03 16.82 13.50
N ALA A 238 -13.38 17.95 13.17
CA ALA A 238 -13.55 18.61 11.87
C ALA A 238 -13.20 17.71 10.67
N ASP A 239 -12.30 16.74 10.88
CA ASP A 239 -11.85 15.76 9.87
C ASP A 239 -12.70 14.47 9.83
N ALA A 240 -13.69 14.31 10.71
CA ALA A 240 -14.38 13.04 10.94
C ALA A 240 -15.06 12.49 9.67
N ALA A 241 -15.75 13.34 8.89
CA ALA A 241 -16.44 12.91 7.67
C ALA A 241 -15.44 12.42 6.60
N ALA A 242 -14.39 13.20 6.34
CA ALA A 242 -13.34 12.85 5.37
C ALA A 242 -12.59 11.57 5.80
N LEU A 243 -12.32 11.42 7.10
CA LEU A 243 -11.71 10.20 7.64
C LEU A 243 -12.62 9.00 7.45
N ALA A 244 -13.91 9.12 7.80
CA ALA A 244 -14.87 8.04 7.66
C ALA A 244 -15.05 7.60 6.20
N ASP A 245 -15.13 8.55 5.26
CA ASP A 245 -15.27 8.25 3.83
C ASP A 245 -14.12 7.40 3.28
N ARG A 246 -12.88 7.65 3.73
CA ARG A 246 -11.72 6.83 3.35
C ARG A 246 -11.86 5.38 3.84
N TYR A 247 -12.27 5.19 5.10
CA TYR A 247 -12.50 3.84 5.64
C TYR A 247 -13.69 3.13 4.96
N LEU A 248 -14.79 3.84 4.70
CA LEU A 248 -15.96 3.31 4.00
C LEU A 248 -15.65 2.90 2.54
N GLU A 249 -14.76 3.63 1.87
CA GLU A 249 -14.29 3.30 0.52
C GLU A 249 -13.36 2.09 0.54
N VAL A 250 -12.26 2.17 1.30
CA VAL A 250 -11.21 1.15 1.28
C VAL A 250 -11.72 -0.20 1.76
N THR A 251 -12.63 -0.21 2.75
CA THR A 251 -13.30 -1.43 3.21
C THR A 251 -14.10 -2.07 2.08
N GLY A 252 -14.79 -1.27 1.26
CA GLY A 252 -15.52 -1.78 0.09
C GLY A 252 -14.59 -2.44 -0.94
N GLN A 253 -13.41 -1.87 -1.16
CA GLN A 253 -12.40 -2.45 -2.07
C GLN A 253 -11.84 -3.77 -1.53
N TYR A 254 -11.47 -3.83 -0.24
CA TYR A 254 -10.96 -5.05 0.36
C TYR A 254 -12.03 -6.14 0.51
N LEU A 255 -13.28 -5.79 0.83
CA LEU A 255 -14.40 -6.73 0.78
C LEU A 255 -14.51 -7.36 -0.61
N ALA A 256 -14.47 -6.56 -1.68
CA ALA A 256 -14.50 -7.08 -3.05
C ALA A 256 -13.32 -8.00 -3.36
N GLN A 257 -12.10 -7.64 -2.93
CA GLN A 257 -10.90 -8.47 -3.10
C GLN A 257 -11.05 -9.83 -2.39
N TYR A 258 -11.38 -9.81 -1.10
CA TYR A 258 -11.45 -11.01 -0.28
C TYR A 258 -12.63 -11.91 -0.64
N GLU A 259 -13.78 -11.34 -1.00
CA GLU A 259 -14.91 -12.12 -1.49
C GLU A 259 -14.60 -12.85 -2.79
N SER A 260 -13.83 -12.22 -3.69
CA SER A 260 -13.37 -12.87 -4.91
C SER A 260 -12.34 -13.97 -4.63
N LEU A 261 -11.53 -13.82 -3.59
CA LEU A 261 -10.44 -14.73 -3.27
C LEU A 261 -10.92 -15.96 -2.47
N ILE A 262 -11.84 -15.75 -1.53
CA ILE A 262 -12.20 -16.72 -0.48
C ILE A 262 -13.69 -17.08 -0.57
N GLY A 263 -14.55 -16.08 -0.74
CA GLY A 263 -16.01 -16.24 -0.75
C GLY A 263 -16.71 -15.21 0.13
N PRO A 264 -18.05 -15.26 0.19
CA PRO A 264 -18.87 -14.19 0.80
C PRO A 264 -18.45 -13.84 2.22
N TYR A 265 -18.50 -12.54 2.55
CA TYR A 265 -18.22 -12.05 3.90
C TYR A 265 -19.18 -12.69 4.94
N PRO A 266 -18.71 -13.15 6.12
CA PRO A 266 -19.52 -13.94 7.03
C PRO A 266 -20.54 -13.17 7.88
N TYR A 267 -20.40 -11.86 8.03
CA TYR A 267 -21.20 -11.07 8.95
C TYR A 267 -22.08 -10.06 8.22
N ALA A 268 -23.12 -9.58 8.91
CA ALA A 268 -24.01 -8.57 8.34
C ALA A 268 -23.34 -7.18 8.22
N LYS A 269 -22.34 -6.90 9.07
CA LYS A 269 -21.64 -5.63 9.11
C LYS A 269 -20.14 -5.78 9.27
N PHE A 270 -19.40 -4.74 8.90
CA PHE A 270 -18.05 -4.47 9.38
C PHE A 270 -17.92 -3.03 9.89
N ALA A 271 -17.49 -2.83 11.14
CA ALA A 271 -17.38 -1.49 11.72
C ALA A 271 -15.95 -1.09 12.09
N LEU A 272 -15.54 0.13 11.79
CA LEU A 272 -14.45 0.83 12.49
C LEU A 272 -15.03 1.52 13.72
N VAL A 273 -14.41 1.33 14.89
CA VAL A 273 -14.76 2.07 16.11
C VAL A 273 -13.52 2.74 16.69
N GLU A 274 -13.54 4.05 16.80
CA GLU A 274 -12.47 4.81 17.44
C GLU A 274 -12.48 4.59 18.95
N ASN A 275 -11.33 4.26 19.51
CA ASN A 275 -11.18 3.97 20.92
C ASN A 275 -10.85 5.22 21.75
N PHE A 276 -10.92 5.12 23.08
CA PHE A 276 -10.51 6.17 24.01
C PHE A 276 -9.06 6.06 24.52
N TRP A 277 -8.30 5.07 24.03
CA TRP A 277 -6.85 4.95 24.20
C TRP A 277 -6.19 4.32 22.97
N GLU A 278 -4.86 4.38 22.86
CA GLU A 278 -4.16 3.85 21.69
C GLU A 278 -4.18 2.32 21.63
N THR A 279 -4.80 1.79 20.56
CA THR A 279 -5.07 0.36 20.34
C THR A 279 -5.09 -0.02 18.86
N GLY A 280 -5.07 -1.32 18.59
CA GLY A 280 -5.51 -1.90 17.33
C GLY A 280 -5.97 -3.35 17.54
N TYR A 281 -7.28 -3.57 17.59
CA TYR A 281 -7.90 -4.88 17.83
C TYR A 281 -8.90 -5.24 16.74
N GLY A 282 -8.77 -6.43 16.13
CA GLY A 282 -9.77 -7.02 15.25
C GLY A 282 -10.72 -7.95 16.00
N MET A 283 -12.02 -7.72 15.84
CA MET A 283 -13.10 -8.53 16.41
C MET A 283 -13.98 -9.13 15.30
N PRO A 284 -14.85 -10.11 15.61
CA PRO A 284 -15.89 -10.50 14.68
C PRO A 284 -16.77 -9.30 14.31
N SER A 285 -16.89 -8.96 13.03
CA SER A 285 -17.71 -7.87 12.49
C SER A 285 -17.28 -6.43 12.82
N PHE A 286 -16.16 -6.18 13.52
CA PHE A 286 -15.65 -4.81 13.73
C PHE A 286 -14.20 -4.77 14.21
N THR A 287 -13.59 -3.60 14.16
CA THR A 287 -12.22 -3.33 14.61
C THR A 287 -12.20 -2.05 15.44
N VAL A 288 -11.44 -2.07 16.53
CA VAL A 288 -11.26 -0.91 17.43
C VAL A 288 -9.84 -0.36 17.26
N LEU A 289 -9.73 0.92 16.89
CA LEU A 289 -8.45 1.60 16.67
C LEU A 289 -8.29 2.83 17.58
N GLY A 290 -7.05 3.08 18.01
CA GLY A 290 -6.69 4.26 18.79
C GLY A 290 -6.91 5.59 18.04
N PRO A 291 -7.13 6.70 18.77
CA PRO A 291 -7.43 7.99 18.16
C PRO A 291 -6.28 8.54 17.31
N GLN A 292 -5.01 8.30 17.66
CA GLN A 292 -3.91 8.67 16.77
C GLN A 292 -3.75 7.66 15.63
N VAL A 293 -3.85 6.37 15.94
CA VAL A 293 -3.66 5.28 14.97
C VAL A 293 -4.62 5.40 13.79
N VAL A 294 -5.93 5.62 14.05
CA VAL A 294 -6.96 5.68 13.01
C VAL A 294 -6.70 6.77 11.97
N ARG A 295 -5.94 7.81 12.31
CA ARG A 295 -5.62 8.95 11.44
C ARG A 295 -4.33 8.76 10.63
N PHE A 296 -3.52 7.74 10.89
CA PHE A 296 -2.33 7.48 10.10
C PHE A 296 -2.69 6.93 8.71
N PRO A 297 -2.28 7.57 7.60
CA PRO A 297 -2.72 7.17 6.27
C PRO A 297 -2.33 5.73 5.88
N PHE A 298 -1.16 5.26 6.33
CA PHE A 298 -0.68 3.92 6.01
C PHE A 298 -1.54 2.80 6.62
N ILE A 299 -2.31 3.07 7.69
CA ILE A 299 -3.13 2.05 8.36
C ILE A 299 -4.17 1.46 7.40
N LEU A 300 -4.70 2.27 6.47
CA LEU A 300 -5.66 1.84 5.46
C LEU A 300 -5.12 0.71 4.56
N HIS A 301 -3.80 0.61 4.41
CA HIS A 301 -3.15 -0.33 3.49
C HIS A 301 -2.20 -1.33 4.19
N THR A 302 -1.93 -1.16 5.48
CA THR A 302 -1.13 -2.12 6.26
C THR A 302 -2.00 -2.92 7.23
N SER A 303 -2.54 -2.30 8.28
CA SER A 303 -3.19 -3.03 9.38
C SER A 303 -4.69 -3.21 9.14
N TRP A 304 -5.36 -2.25 8.51
CA TRP A 304 -6.79 -2.34 8.22
C TRP A 304 -7.19 -3.58 7.40
N PRO A 305 -6.54 -3.91 6.26
CA PRO A 305 -6.88 -5.13 5.52
C PRO A 305 -6.66 -6.41 6.33
N HIS A 306 -5.66 -6.43 7.20
CA HIS A 306 -5.37 -7.55 8.09
C HIS A 306 -6.54 -7.82 9.06
N GLU A 307 -6.99 -6.78 9.76
CA GLU A 307 -8.10 -6.89 10.71
C GLU A 307 -9.43 -7.24 10.01
N LEU A 308 -9.68 -6.67 8.83
CA LEU A 308 -10.83 -7.04 8.03
C LEU A 308 -10.77 -8.52 7.63
N LEU A 309 -9.62 -9.01 7.17
CA LEU A 309 -9.45 -10.39 6.73
C LEU A 309 -9.62 -11.41 7.86
N HIS A 310 -9.32 -11.04 9.11
CA HIS A 310 -9.58 -11.91 10.27
C HIS A 310 -11.05 -12.33 10.40
N ASN A 311 -11.98 -11.61 9.77
CA ASN A 311 -13.39 -12.00 9.73
C ASN A 311 -13.61 -13.35 9.02
N TRP A 312 -12.78 -13.71 8.04
CA TRP A 312 -12.76 -15.06 7.46
C TRP A 312 -11.89 -16.01 8.28
N TRP A 313 -10.68 -15.60 8.65
CA TRP A 313 -9.68 -16.44 9.33
C TRP A 313 -9.41 -15.96 10.76
N GLY A 314 -9.81 -16.72 11.76
CA GLY A 314 -9.72 -16.33 13.17
C GLY A 314 -11.08 -16.05 13.77
N ASN A 315 -11.92 -15.26 13.09
CA ASN A 315 -13.30 -15.00 13.52
C ASN A 315 -14.34 -15.82 12.73
N GLY A 316 -14.05 -16.25 11.50
CA GLY A 316 -14.99 -16.98 10.65
C GLY A 316 -14.71 -18.48 10.59
N VAL A 317 -13.45 -18.86 10.53
CA VAL A 317 -12.93 -20.22 10.78
C VAL A 317 -11.94 -20.08 11.92
N PHE A 318 -12.19 -20.78 13.01
CA PHE A 318 -11.46 -20.59 14.25
C PHE A 318 -10.22 -21.50 14.29
N PRO A 319 -9.07 -21.05 14.81
CA PRO A 319 -7.99 -21.96 15.11
C PRO A 319 -8.42 -22.92 16.24
N PRO A 320 -7.82 -24.12 16.32
CA PRO A 320 -8.08 -25.06 17.40
C PRO A 320 -7.33 -24.62 18.67
N THR A 321 -7.87 -24.93 19.84
CA THR A 321 -7.17 -24.71 21.10
C THR A 321 -6.00 -25.69 21.21
N GLY A 322 -4.76 -25.19 21.21
CA GLY A 322 -3.56 -26.00 21.44
C GLY A 322 -3.06 -26.87 20.28
N ALA A 323 -3.60 -26.71 19.06
CA ALA A 323 -3.19 -27.49 17.88
C ALA A 323 -2.73 -26.64 16.69
N GLY A 324 -2.11 -25.49 16.98
CA GLY A 324 -1.46 -24.62 16.00
C GLY A 324 -2.40 -23.57 15.40
N ASN A 325 -2.17 -22.30 15.73
CA ASN A 325 -2.87 -21.17 15.14
C ASN A 325 -2.28 -20.82 13.76
N TRP A 326 -2.92 -21.32 12.70
CA TRP A 326 -2.53 -21.04 11.32
C TRP A 326 -3.14 -19.74 10.76
N THR A 327 -4.15 -19.16 11.42
CA THR A 327 -4.91 -18.05 10.87
C THR A 327 -4.07 -16.78 10.82
N GLU A 328 -3.22 -16.53 11.82
CA GLU A 328 -2.30 -15.37 11.85
C GLU A 328 -1.39 -15.31 10.60
N GLY A 329 -0.73 -16.42 10.27
CA GLY A 329 0.15 -16.48 9.12
C GLY A 329 -0.59 -16.44 7.78
N LEU A 330 -1.78 -17.04 7.68
CA LEU A 330 -2.58 -16.94 6.47
C LEU A 330 -3.10 -15.50 6.26
N THR A 331 -3.56 -14.85 7.32
CA THR A 331 -4.00 -13.46 7.28
C THR A 331 -2.84 -12.55 6.88
N ALA A 332 -1.67 -12.69 7.51
CA ALA A 332 -0.47 -11.94 7.12
C ALA A 332 -0.05 -12.21 5.65
N TYR A 333 -0.22 -13.43 5.15
CA TYR A 333 0.09 -13.77 3.76
C TYR A 333 -0.88 -13.08 2.77
N LEU A 334 -2.18 -13.10 3.07
CA LEU A 334 -3.23 -12.59 2.18
C LEU A 334 -3.55 -11.10 2.36
N ALA A 335 -3.01 -10.45 3.40
CA ALA A 335 -3.09 -9.00 3.61
C ALA A 335 -1.72 -8.34 3.42
N ASP A 336 -0.80 -8.52 4.36
CA ASP A 336 0.47 -7.79 4.44
C ASP A 336 1.41 -8.14 3.27
N HIS A 337 1.65 -9.44 3.05
CA HIS A 337 2.48 -9.91 1.93
C HIS A 337 1.83 -9.61 0.60
N LEU A 338 0.52 -9.85 0.46
CA LEU A 338 -0.20 -9.61 -0.79
C LEU A 338 -0.17 -8.13 -1.18
N HIS A 339 -0.28 -7.21 -0.23
CA HIS A 339 -0.13 -5.78 -0.50
C HIS A 339 1.26 -5.44 -1.06
N ASP A 340 2.34 -5.91 -0.41
CA ASP A 340 3.69 -5.73 -0.92
C ASP A 340 3.89 -6.42 -2.29
N GLU A 341 3.26 -7.59 -2.52
CA GLU A 341 3.29 -8.29 -3.81
C GLU A 341 2.60 -7.48 -4.92
N GLN A 342 1.46 -6.84 -4.63
CA GLN A 342 0.76 -5.93 -5.55
C GLN A 342 1.63 -4.74 -5.96
N GLU A 343 2.51 -4.27 -5.06
CA GLU A 343 3.46 -3.20 -5.32
C GLU A 343 4.81 -3.67 -5.86
N GLY A 344 4.94 -4.95 -6.21
CA GLY A 344 6.17 -5.54 -6.76
C GLY A 344 7.28 -5.80 -5.73
N ARG A 345 6.98 -5.68 -4.43
CA ARG A 345 7.89 -5.88 -3.30
C ARG A 345 7.70 -7.24 -2.59
N GLY A 346 6.94 -8.17 -3.19
CA GLY A 346 6.65 -9.48 -2.59
C GLY A 346 7.90 -10.30 -2.24
N ALA A 347 8.95 -10.24 -3.08
CA ALA A 347 10.23 -10.93 -2.80
C ALA A 347 10.98 -10.28 -1.63
N ASP A 348 10.96 -8.95 -1.52
CA ASP A 348 11.55 -8.24 -0.38
C ASP A 348 10.83 -8.57 0.93
N HIS A 349 9.50 -8.69 0.89
CA HIS A 349 8.70 -9.10 2.05
C HIS A 349 9.06 -10.53 2.50
N ARG A 350 9.14 -11.49 1.56
CA ARG A 350 9.55 -12.87 1.87
C ARG A 350 10.96 -12.93 2.42
N ARG A 351 11.93 -12.23 1.81
CA ARG A 351 13.29 -12.10 2.36
C ARG A 351 13.26 -11.58 3.80
N ALA A 352 12.45 -10.55 4.07
CA ALA A 352 12.33 -10.00 5.42
C ALA A 352 11.74 -11.00 6.43
N ILE A 353 10.82 -11.87 6.01
CA ILE A 353 10.33 -13.00 6.83
C ILE A 353 11.50 -13.95 7.17
N LEU A 354 12.25 -14.40 6.16
CA LEU A 354 13.37 -15.33 6.37
C LEU A 354 14.45 -14.72 7.25
N GLN A 355 14.75 -13.43 7.05
CA GLN A 355 15.69 -12.69 7.88
C GLN A 355 15.23 -12.60 9.33
N ARG A 356 13.95 -12.34 9.61
CA ARG A 356 13.44 -12.33 11.00
C ARG A 356 13.58 -13.69 11.67
N TYR A 357 13.28 -14.77 10.96
CA TYR A 357 13.51 -16.12 11.49
C TYR A 357 15.00 -16.37 11.77
N GLN A 358 15.89 -15.97 10.85
CA GLN A 358 17.32 -16.07 11.05
C GLN A 358 17.80 -15.28 12.27
N ASP A 359 17.32 -14.04 12.44
CA ASP A 359 17.78 -13.10 13.47
C ASP A 359 17.27 -13.45 14.88
N PHE A 360 16.05 -14.00 15.01
CA PHE A 360 15.41 -14.20 16.31
C PHE A 360 15.24 -15.67 16.73
N VAL A 361 15.30 -16.61 15.78
CA VAL A 361 15.04 -18.03 16.03
C VAL A 361 16.27 -18.88 15.75
N ALA A 362 16.83 -18.82 14.53
CA ALA A 362 17.93 -19.70 14.13
C ALA A 362 19.24 -19.48 14.92
N VAL A 363 19.39 -18.33 15.58
CA VAL A 363 20.53 -18.00 16.46
C VAL A 363 20.52 -18.73 17.79
N ASP A 364 19.36 -19.24 18.23
CA ASP A 364 19.19 -19.94 19.51
C ASP A 364 18.11 -21.04 19.38
N PRO A 365 18.51 -22.31 19.24
CA PRO A 365 17.58 -23.43 19.07
C PRO A 365 16.54 -23.57 20.19
N ALA A 366 16.79 -23.03 21.39
CA ALA A 366 15.83 -23.08 22.50
C ALA A 366 14.58 -22.21 22.25
N ARG A 367 14.64 -21.29 21.28
CA ARG A 367 13.53 -20.40 20.91
C ARG A 367 12.68 -20.93 19.77
N ASP A 368 13.08 -22.04 19.14
CA ASP A 368 12.39 -22.63 18.01
C ASP A 368 11.35 -23.67 18.44
N PHE A 369 10.20 -23.69 17.79
CA PHE A 369 9.11 -24.61 18.08
C PHE A 369 8.26 -24.88 16.81
N PRO A 370 7.59 -26.04 16.72
CA PRO A 370 6.81 -26.39 15.54
C PRO A 370 5.52 -25.55 15.43
N LEU A 371 5.00 -25.35 14.22
CA LEU A 371 3.77 -24.56 14.01
C LEU A 371 2.56 -25.15 14.75
N ALA A 372 2.50 -26.46 14.92
CA ALA A 372 1.47 -27.13 15.71
C ALA A 372 1.43 -26.70 17.19
N ALA A 373 2.52 -26.11 17.72
CA ALA A 373 2.60 -25.59 19.08
C ALA A 373 2.35 -24.07 19.17
N PHE A 374 2.20 -23.37 18.05
CA PHE A 374 1.94 -21.93 18.06
C PHE A 374 0.51 -21.63 18.53
N ALA A 375 0.36 -20.77 19.52
CA ALA A 375 -0.95 -20.31 20.02
C ALA A 375 -1.18 -18.83 19.72
N SER A 376 -0.26 -17.98 20.17
CA SER A 376 -0.28 -16.53 19.96
C SER A 376 1.14 -15.98 20.00
N ARG A 377 1.31 -14.72 19.60
CA ARG A 377 2.58 -14.00 19.73
C ARG A 377 2.88 -13.71 21.21
N SER A 378 4.09 -14.02 21.65
CA SER A 378 4.65 -13.66 22.97
C SER A 378 6.05 -13.05 22.91
N SER A 379 6.74 -13.16 21.78
CA SER A 379 8.10 -12.66 21.52
C SER A 379 8.37 -12.48 20.02
N ALA A 380 9.47 -11.82 19.67
CA ALA A 380 9.90 -11.70 18.27
C ALA A 380 10.15 -13.06 17.59
N ALA A 381 10.62 -14.06 18.36
CA ALA A 381 10.81 -15.42 17.88
C ALA A 381 9.45 -16.09 17.55
N SER A 382 8.48 -15.99 18.47
CA SER A 382 7.14 -16.53 18.23
C SER A 382 6.43 -15.86 17.05
N GLU A 383 6.66 -14.56 16.81
CA GLU A 383 6.13 -13.85 15.65
C GLU A 383 6.76 -14.36 14.35
N ALA A 384 8.09 -14.51 14.32
CA ALA A 384 8.80 -15.03 13.16
C ALA A 384 8.34 -16.45 12.78
N ILE A 385 7.97 -17.27 13.75
CA ILE A 385 7.43 -18.62 13.54
C ILE A 385 5.94 -18.56 13.16
N GLY A 386 5.09 -18.06 14.06
CA GLY A 386 3.63 -18.12 13.91
C GLY A 386 3.07 -17.32 12.74
N TYR A 387 3.64 -16.14 12.46
CA TYR A 387 3.25 -15.32 11.32
C TYR A 387 4.15 -15.63 10.12
N GLY A 388 5.47 -15.51 10.30
CA GLY A 388 6.45 -15.60 9.21
C GLY A 388 6.53 -16.98 8.57
N LYS A 389 6.91 -18.01 9.33
CA LYS A 389 7.02 -19.39 8.83
C LYS A 389 5.68 -19.88 8.28
N THR A 390 4.57 -19.65 8.98
CA THR A 390 3.23 -19.99 8.49
C THR A 390 2.89 -19.31 7.16
N ALA A 391 3.13 -18.00 7.00
CA ALA A 391 2.88 -17.29 5.74
C ALA A 391 3.70 -17.88 4.58
N MET A 392 4.96 -18.25 4.84
CA MET A 392 5.80 -18.90 3.83
C MET A 392 5.35 -20.34 3.52
N VAL A 393 4.76 -21.07 4.46
CA VAL A 393 4.14 -22.38 4.18
C VAL A 393 2.99 -22.22 3.18
N PHE A 394 2.11 -21.23 3.36
CA PHE A 394 1.05 -20.93 2.39
C PHE A 394 1.61 -20.42 1.06
N HIS A 395 2.68 -19.65 1.08
CA HIS A 395 3.38 -19.24 -0.14
C HIS A 395 3.92 -20.44 -0.93
N MET A 396 4.69 -21.32 -0.29
CA MET A 396 5.22 -22.54 -0.92
C MET A 396 4.09 -23.45 -1.42
N LEU A 397 3.00 -23.58 -0.66
CA LEU A 397 1.81 -24.30 -1.10
C LEU A 397 1.23 -23.68 -2.37
N ARG A 398 1.06 -22.35 -2.43
CA ARG A 398 0.64 -21.63 -3.64
C ARG A 398 1.58 -21.90 -4.81
N ARG A 399 2.90 -21.85 -4.62
CA ARG A 399 3.88 -22.11 -5.69
C ARG A 399 3.77 -23.53 -6.24
N ARG A 400 3.54 -24.52 -5.36
CA ARG A 400 3.37 -25.93 -5.74
C ARG A 400 2.06 -26.21 -6.47
N LEU A 401 0.97 -25.58 -6.04
CA LEU A 401 -0.38 -25.82 -6.59
C LEU A 401 -0.71 -24.95 -7.82
N GLY A 402 -0.10 -23.78 -7.92
CA GLY A 402 -0.55 -22.71 -8.81
C GLY A 402 -1.72 -21.91 -8.22
N ASP A 403 -1.93 -20.70 -8.75
CA ASP A 403 -2.85 -19.72 -8.18
C ASP A 403 -4.31 -20.19 -8.18
N ASP A 404 -4.78 -20.86 -9.23
CA ASP A 404 -6.18 -21.27 -9.36
C ASP A 404 -6.55 -22.36 -8.34
N ALA A 405 -5.70 -23.39 -8.22
CA ALA A 405 -5.90 -24.46 -7.25
C ALA A 405 -5.73 -23.97 -5.80
N PHE A 406 -4.81 -23.01 -5.58
CA PHE A 406 -4.66 -22.38 -4.27
C PHE A 406 -5.92 -21.59 -3.87
N LYS A 407 -6.49 -20.79 -4.79
CA LYS A 407 -7.76 -20.07 -4.56
C LYS A 407 -8.91 -21.03 -4.30
N ALA A 408 -9.01 -22.11 -5.08
CA ALA A 408 -10.02 -23.14 -4.88
C ALA A 408 -9.87 -23.82 -3.49
N GLY A 409 -8.63 -24.01 -3.01
CA GLY A 409 -8.34 -24.50 -1.66
C GLY A 409 -8.84 -23.57 -0.56
N LEU A 410 -8.57 -22.26 -0.68
CA LEU A 410 -9.10 -21.24 0.24
C LEU A 410 -10.63 -21.24 0.26
N GLN A 411 -11.25 -21.22 -0.92
CA GLN A 411 -12.71 -21.22 -1.06
C GLN A 411 -13.34 -22.47 -0.47
N ARG A 412 -12.69 -23.62 -0.65
CA ARG A 412 -13.12 -24.89 -0.08
C ARG A 412 -13.01 -24.90 1.44
N LEU A 413 -11.86 -24.48 1.98
CA LEU A 413 -11.67 -24.38 3.44
C LEU A 413 -12.74 -23.48 4.06
N TRP A 414 -12.99 -22.32 3.43
CA TRP A 414 -14.05 -21.41 3.85
C TRP A 414 -15.43 -22.07 3.84
N ARG A 415 -15.82 -22.66 2.72
CA ARG A 415 -17.13 -23.32 2.58
C ARG A 415 -17.33 -24.46 3.58
N ASP A 416 -16.30 -25.27 3.79
CA ASP A 416 -16.41 -26.53 4.52
C ASP A 416 -16.19 -26.37 6.04
N ARG A 417 -15.59 -25.26 6.50
CA ARG A 417 -15.24 -25.01 7.92
C ARG A 417 -15.74 -23.70 8.50
N ARG A 418 -16.54 -22.91 7.78
CA ARG A 418 -17.15 -21.69 8.32
C ARG A 418 -17.90 -21.97 9.63
N PHE A 419 -17.63 -21.13 10.62
CA PHE A 419 -18.10 -21.16 12.01
C PHE A 419 -17.74 -22.42 12.79
N GLN A 420 -16.62 -23.06 12.44
CA GLN A 420 -16.07 -24.22 13.12
C GLN A 420 -14.58 -24.00 13.44
N ARG A 421 -14.06 -24.76 14.40
CA ARG A 421 -12.62 -24.86 14.63
C ARG A 421 -12.00 -25.75 13.55
N ALA A 422 -10.85 -25.37 13.01
CA ALA A 422 -10.16 -26.12 11.96
C ALA A 422 -8.66 -26.18 12.24
N SER A 423 -8.08 -27.37 12.19
CA SER A 423 -6.65 -27.63 12.38
C SER A 423 -5.86 -27.51 11.07
N PHE A 424 -4.53 -27.63 11.15
CA PHE A 424 -3.70 -27.80 9.94
C PHE A 424 -4.09 -29.03 9.10
N GLY A 425 -4.69 -30.07 9.70
CA GLY A 425 -5.22 -31.22 8.97
C GLY A 425 -6.42 -30.85 8.10
N ASP A 426 -7.32 -29.99 8.59
CA ASP A 426 -8.45 -29.48 7.81
C ASP A 426 -7.99 -28.58 6.66
N VAL A 427 -6.93 -27.79 6.89
CA VAL A 427 -6.27 -27.01 5.84
C VAL A 427 -5.70 -27.95 4.77
N HIS A 428 -4.96 -28.98 5.18
CA HIS A 428 -4.44 -30.00 4.25
C HIS A 428 -5.56 -30.59 3.38
N ASP A 429 -6.65 -31.06 4.00
CA ASP A 429 -7.74 -31.74 3.29
C ASP A 429 -8.43 -30.83 2.28
N ALA A 430 -8.65 -29.56 2.63
CA ALA A 430 -9.25 -28.58 1.73
C ALA A 430 -8.39 -28.34 0.48
N PHE A 431 -7.07 -28.17 0.66
CA PHE A 431 -6.14 -27.92 -0.45
C PHE A 431 -5.86 -29.16 -1.29
N ALA A 432 -5.66 -30.33 -0.66
CA ALA A 432 -5.46 -31.60 -1.36
C ALA A 432 -6.65 -31.90 -2.28
N ALA A 433 -7.87 -31.66 -1.79
CA ALA A 433 -9.06 -31.95 -2.54
C ALA A 433 -9.43 -30.86 -3.57
N ALA A 434 -8.85 -29.66 -3.48
CA ALA A 434 -8.92 -28.63 -4.53
C ALA A 434 -7.88 -28.83 -5.65
N ALA A 435 -6.85 -29.64 -5.39
CA ALA A 435 -5.73 -29.87 -6.30
C ALA A 435 -5.43 -31.37 -6.50
N PRO A 436 -6.38 -32.19 -7.02
CA PRO A 436 -6.21 -33.64 -7.14
C PRO A 436 -5.02 -34.06 -8.02
N GLY A 437 -4.51 -33.16 -8.87
CA GLY A 437 -3.31 -33.38 -9.70
C GLY A 437 -1.98 -33.02 -9.04
N ALA A 438 -1.96 -32.49 -7.81
CA ALA A 438 -0.74 -32.00 -7.14
C ALA A 438 0.07 -33.09 -6.39
N GLY A 439 -0.39 -34.34 -6.45
CA GLY A 439 0.16 -35.45 -5.68
C GLY A 439 -0.20 -35.37 -4.20
N ASP A 440 0.44 -36.22 -3.39
CA ASP A 440 0.21 -36.25 -1.94
C ASP A 440 0.84 -35.02 -1.25
N LEU A 441 0.02 -34.29 -0.50
CA LEU A 441 0.42 -33.11 0.27
C LEU A 441 0.75 -33.45 1.73
N ALA A 442 0.44 -34.65 2.21
CA ALA A 442 0.67 -35.04 3.60
C ALA A 442 2.15 -34.90 4.02
N PRO A 443 3.16 -35.29 3.20
CA PRO A 443 4.57 -35.08 3.54
C PRO A 443 4.95 -33.60 3.68
N PHE A 444 4.34 -32.72 2.87
CA PHE A 444 4.57 -31.28 2.94
C PHE A 444 4.05 -30.71 4.26
N PHE A 445 2.79 -31.00 4.61
CA PHE A 445 2.20 -30.52 5.88
C PHE A 445 2.92 -31.11 7.09
N ALA A 446 3.26 -32.41 7.08
CA ALA A 446 4.01 -33.03 8.17
C ALA A 446 5.36 -32.33 8.40
N ALA A 447 6.14 -32.10 7.33
CA ALA A 447 7.44 -31.44 7.42
C ALA A 447 7.32 -30.03 7.99
N TRP A 448 6.34 -29.26 7.55
CA TRP A 448 6.25 -27.83 7.89
C TRP A 448 5.51 -27.52 9.19
N THR A 449 4.57 -28.37 9.60
CA THR A 449 3.74 -28.12 10.79
C THR A 449 4.29 -28.76 12.06
N THR A 450 5.03 -29.87 11.94
CA THR A 450 5.50 -30.65 13.10
C THR A 450 7.00 -30.56 13.35
N GLN A 451 7.81 -30.15 12.36
CA GLN A 451 9.27 -30.04 12.52
C GLN A 451 9.69 -28.60 12.86
N THR A 452 10.65 -28.49 13.78
CA THR A 452 11.40 -27.26 14.03
C THR A 452 12.46 -27.05 12.95
N GLY A 453 13.04 -25.85 12.90
CA GLY A 453 14.11 -25.51 11.96
C GLY A 453 13.63 -25.04 10.60
N ALA A 454 14.62 -24.82 9.73
CA ALA A 454 14.50 -24.51 8.31
C ALA A 454 15.64 -25.20 7.54
N PRO A 455 15.46 -25.54 6.25
CA PRO A 455 16.54 -26.08 5.43
C PRO A 455 17.64 -25.04 5.19
N SER A 456 18.89 -25.49 5.12
CA SER A 456 20.02 -24.69 4.67
C SER A 456 20.44 -25.17 3.29
N LEU A 457 20.21 -24.36 2.26
CA LEU A 457 20.47 -24.76 0.87
C LEU A 457 21.89 -24.40 0.43
N ARG A 458 22.51 -25.27 -0.36
CA ARG A 458 23.80 -24.98 -1.01
C ARG A 458 23.77 -25.40 -2.48
N LEU A 459 24.19 -24.49 -3.37
CA LEU A 459 24.43 -24.80 -4.78
C LEU A 459 25.79 -25.51 -4.89
N VAL A 460 25.75 -26.81 -5.17
CA VAL A 460 26.95 -27.67 -5.16
C VAL A 460 27.66 -27.63 -6.50
N GLN A 461 26.91 -27.68 -7.59
CA GLN A 461 27.46 -27.80 -8.93
C GLN A 461 26.50 -27.23 -9.97
N VAL A 462 27.08 -26.49 -10.92
CA VAL A 462 26.46 -26.17 -12.21
C VAL A 462 27.33 -26.77 -13.30
N SER A 463 26.76 -27.61 -14.15
CA SER A 463 27.43 -28.09 -15.36
C SER A 463 26.58 -27.78 -16.58
N SER A 464 27.23 -27.41 -17.69
CA SER A 464 26.57 -27.21 -18.97
C SER A 464 27.29 -27.99 -20.06
N TYR A 465 26.54 -28.65 -20.94
CA TYR A 465 27.09 -29.35 -22.10
C TYR A 465 26.16 -29.22 -23.30
N GLN A 466 26.74 -29.35 -24.50
CA GLN A 466 25.99 -29.34 -25.75
C GLN A 466 25.71 -30.79 -26.16
N ARG A 467 24.49 -31.08 -26.62
CA ARG A 467 24.18 -32.43 -27.12
C ARG A 467 24.96 -32.71 -28.40
N PRO A 468 25.56 -33.90 -28.55
CA PRO A 468 26.20 -34.29 -29.82
C PRO A 468 25.22 -34.15 -30.99
N GLY A 469 25.62 -33.43 -32.04
CA GLY A 469 24.81 -33.19 -33.24
C GLY A 469 23.87 -31.98 -33.19
N ASP A 470 23.78 -31.26 -32.06
CA ASP A 470 23.03 -30.01 -31.97
C ASP A 470 23.85 -28.85 -32.53
N THR A 471 23.47 -28.31 -33.69
CA THR A 471 24.11 -27.14 -34.32
C THR A 471 23.48 -25.81 -33.90
N GLY A 472 22.40 -25.84 -33.10
CA GLY A 472 21.62 -24.67 -32.73
C GLY A 472 22.12 -23.90 -31.50
N GLY A 473 23.28 -24.27 -30.94
CA GLY A 473 23.90 -23.58 -29.81
C GLY A 473 23.20 -23.76 -28.46
N LYS A 474 22.24 -24.68 -28.35
CA LYS A 474 21.54 -24.97 -27.09
C LYS A 474 22.44 -25.73 -26.11
N ARG A 475 22.21 -25.50 -24.81
CA ARG A 475 22.95 -26.15 -23.72
C ARG A 475 22.00 -26.91 -22.81
N LEU A 476 22.36 -28.13 -22.44
CA LEU A 476 21.77 -28.81 -21.29
C LEU A 476 22.52 -28.39 -20.04
N VAL A 477 21.80 -27.88 -19.06
CA VAL A 477 22.34 -27.30 -17.84
C VAL A 477 21.85 -28.11 -16.66
N THR A 478 22.77 -28.75 -15.93
CA THR A 478 22.46 -29.51 -14.72
C THR A 478 22.86 -28.69 -13.51
N VAL A 479 21.90 -28.53 -12.60
CA VAL A 479 22.07 -27.84 -11.31
C VAL A 479 21.94 -28.87 -10.20
N VAL A 480 22.90 -28.90 -9.27
CA VAL A 480 22.92 -29.81 -8.11
C VAL A 480 22.82 -28.99 -6.83
N ILE A 481 21.81 -29.28 -6.02
CA ILE A 481 21.51 -28.56 -4.78
C ILE A 481 21.49 -29.56 -3.62
N GLU A 482 21.94 -29.12 -2.45
CA GLU A 482 21.90 -29.92 -1.23
C GLU A 482 21.35 -29.13 -0.02
N GLN A 483 20.90 -29.89 0.98
CA GLN A 483 20.41 -29.44 2.29
C GLN A 483 21.45 -29.75 3.38
N THR A 484 22.02 -28.73 4.03
CA THR A 484 23.19 -28.85 4.94
C THR A 484 22.86 -28.78 6.42
N GLN A 485 21.60 -28.55 6.81
CA GLN A 485 21.18 -28.45 8.21
C GLN A 485 21.42 -29.74 9.00
N ALA A 486 21.59 -29.69 10.33
CA ALA A 486 21.83 -30.91 11.12
C ALA A 486 20.61 -31.86 11.21
N GLY A 487 19.40 -31.29 11.38
CA GLY A 487 18.14 -32.04 11.46
C GLY A 487 17.70 -32.67 10.13
N PRO A 488 16.57 -33.40 10.07
CA PRO A 488 16.09 -34.09 8.87
C PRO A 488 16.03 -33.22 7.60
N ALA A 489 16.03 -33.87 6.44
CA ALA A 489 15.78 -33.19 5.18
C ALA A 489 14.33 -32.70 5.13
N PHE A 490 14.13 -31.46 4.68
CA PHE A 490 12.80 -30.92 4.39
C PHE A 490 12.40 -31.30 2.97
N SER A 491 11.11 -31.55 2.75
CA SER A 491 10.57 -31.65 1.40
C SER A 491 10.30 -30.24 0.87
N VAL A 492 11.10 -29.80 -0.11
CA VAL A 492 11.03 -28.46 -0.68
C VAL A 492 11.11 -28.48 -2.21
N ASP A 493 10.30 -27.64 -2.85
CA ASP A 493 10.40 -27.34 -4.27
C ASP A 493 11.30 -26.12 -4.45
N VAL A 494 12.53 -26.33 -4.91
CA VAL A 494 13.55 -25.27 -4.99
C VAL A 494 13.58 -24.66 -6.39
N PRO A 495 13.11 -23.40 -6.58
CA PRO A 495 13.16 -22.77 -7.89
C PRO A 495 14.59 -22.35 -8.24
N PHE A 496 14.93 -22.41 -9.52
CA PHE A 496 16.19 -21.87 -10.03
C PHE A 496 16.01 -21.26 -11.42
N ILE A 497 16.89 -20.32 -11.76
CA ILE A 497 16.86 -19.58 -13.01
C ILE A 497 18.22 -19.68 -13.67
N VAL A 498 18.22 -20.08 -14.94
CA VAL A 498 19.40 -20.12 -15.80
C VAL A 498 19.35 -18.93 -16.75
N THR A 499 20.31 -18.02 -16.65
CA THR A 499 20.44 -16.85 -17.54
C THR A 499 21.59 -17.08 -18.52
N THR A 500 21.33 -16.89 -19.81
CA THR A 500 22.32 -17.05 -20.88
C THR A 500 23.08 -15.75 -21.16
N VAL A 501 24.19 -15.86 -21.88
CA VAL A 501 25.08 -14.73 -22.23
C VAL A 501 24.39 -13.61 -23.01
N ASP A 502 23.30 -13.92 -23.71
CA ASP A 502 22.48 -12.97 -24.46
C ASP A 502 21.31 -12.38 -23.64
N GLY A 503 21.27 -12.65 -22.32
CA GLY A 503 20.27 -12.12 -21.39
C GLY A 503 18.95 -12.88 -21.33
N ARG A 504 18.75 -13.93 -22.15
CA ARG A 504 17.55 -14.78 -22.04
C ARG A 504 17.61 -15.63 -20.76
N SER A 505 16.45 -15.95 -20.20
CA SER A 505 16.36 -16.70 -18.93
C SER A 505 15.39 -17.87 -19.05
N VAL A 506 15.71 -18.98 -18.40
CA VAL A 506 14.86 -20.18 -18.26
C VAL A 506 14.66 -20.46 -16.77
N SER A 507 13.41 -20.49 -16.32
CA SER A 507 13.04 -20.83 -14.96
C SER A 507 12.64 -22.30 -14.85
N SER A 508 13.04 -22.96 -13.76
CA SER A 508 12.66 -24.34 -13.46
C SER A 508 12.63 -24.57 -11.94
N VAL A 509 12.19 -25.74 -11.52
CA VAL A 509 12.05 -26.13 -10.11
C VAL A 509 12.68 -27.50 -9.91
N LEU A 510 13.41 -27.67 -8.81
CA LEU A 510 13.92 -28.96 -8.33
C LEU A 510 13.10 -29.41 -7.11
N PRO A 511 12.24 -30.44 -7.23
CA PRO A 511 11.67 -31.12 -6.09
C PRO A 511 12.77 -31.84 -5.30
N LEU A 512 13.02 -31.40 -4.07
CA LEU A 512 14.11 -31.87 -3.22
C LEU A 512 13.53 -32.43 -1.92
N ALA A 513 13.34 -33.74 -1.86
CA ALA A 513 12.92 -34.45 -0.65
C ALA A 513 14.11 -34.97 0.17
N ASP A 514 15.19 -35.34 -0.51
CA ASP A 514 16.41 -35.84 0.11
C ASP A 514 17.43 -34.73 0.39
N ARG A 515 18.54 -35.11 1.03
CA ARG A 515 19.67 -34.21 1.31
C ARG A 515 20.31 -33.60 0.07
N ARG A 516 20.21 -34.24 -1.09
CA ARG A 516 20.86 -33.80 -2.33
C ARG A 516 20.02 -34.21 -3.52
N GLY A 517 19.89 -33.32 -4.49
CA GLY A 517 19.16 -33.57 -5.72
C GLY A 517 19.74 -32.79 -6.90
N SER A 518 19.28 -33.10 -8.10
CA SER A 518 19.68 -32.40 -9.32
C SER A 518 18.53 -32.26 -10.31
N ALA A 519 18.57 -31.18 -11.09
CA ALA A 519 17.65 -30.92 -12.19
C ALA A 519 18.43 -30.52 -13.44
N THR A 520 17.94 -30.94 -14.61
CA THR A 520 18.52 -30.58 -15.92
C THR A 520 17.51 -29.79 -16.74
N VAL A 521 17.92 -28.66 -17.30
CA VAL A 521 17.10 -27.80 -18.16
C VAL A 521 17.81 -27.48 -19.47
N GLU A 522 17.05 -27.18 -20.52
CA GLU A 522 17.59 -26.71 -21.79
C GLU A 522 17.66 -25.18 -21.79
N ALA A 523 18.86 -24.63 -21.96
CA ALA A 523 19.12 -23.22 -22.15
C ALA A 523 19.35 -22.91 -23.64
N PRO A 524 18.86 -21.78 -24.15
CA PRO A 524 18.86 -21.49 -25.58
C PRO A 524 20.21 -20.98 -26.11
N ALA A 525 21.21 -20.80 -25.24
CA ALA A 525 22.57 -20.35 -25.54
C ALA A 525 23.51 -20.71 -24.36
N ASP A 526 24.76 -20.26 -24.42
CA ASP A 526 25.74 -20.43 -23.34
C ASP A 526 25.26 -19.79 -22.04
N VAL A 527 25.44 -20.52 -20.93
CA VAL A 527 25.02 -20.08 -19.60
C VAL A 527 25.99 -19.04 -19.06
N ALA A 528 25.46 -17.90 -18.64
CA ALA A 528 26.22 -16.85 -17.97
C ALA A 528 26.02 -16.87 -16.46
N ARG A 529 24.84 -17.28 -15.98
CA ARG A 529 24.46 -17.21 -14.57
C ARG A 529 23.42 -18.26 -14.22
N VAL A 530 23.49 -18.79 -12.99
CA VAL A 530 22.43 -19.61 -12.39
C VAL A 530 22.12 -19.03 -11.01
N ASP A 531 20.84 -18.77 -10.72
CA ASP A 531 20.39 -18.32 -9.41
C ASP A 531 19.38 -19.32 -8.83
N VAL A 532 19.64 -19.78 -7.62
CA VAL A 532 18.74 -20.65 -6.86
C VAL A 532 17.95 -19.79 -5.87
N ASP A 533 16.64 -19.97 -5.87
CA ASP A 533 15.68 -19.23 -5.05
C ASP A 533 15.83 -17.69 -5.08
N PRO A 534 15.98 -17.05 -6.27
CA PRO A 534 16.27 -15.61 -6.36
C PRO A 534 15.15 -14.70 -5.86
N PHE A 535 13.94 -15.22 -5.70
CA PHE A 535 12.76 -14.49 -5.22
C PHE A 535 12.34 -14.88 -3.80
N PHE A 536 13.18 -15.65 -3.08
CA PHE A 536 12.92 -16.09 -1.71
C PHE A 536 11.56 -16.80 -1.58
N ASP A 537 11.26 -17.70 -2.53
CA ASP A 537 10.02 -18.47 -2.57
C ASP A 537 10.06 -19.66 -1.59
N VAL A 538 11.25 -20.07 -1.11
CA VAL A 538 11.42 -21.19 -0.17
C VAL A 538 11.64 -20.68 1.25
N PHE A 539 10.92 -21.24 2.23
CA PHE A 539 11.28 -21.03 3.64
C PHE A 539 12.59 -21.76 3.96
N ARG A 540 13.66 -21.01 4.17
CA ARG A 540 15.00 -21.53 4.41
C ARG A 540 15.79 -20.64 5.36
N ALA A 541 16.79 -21.21 6.01
CA ALA A 541 17.82 -20.43 6.66
C ALA A 541 18.61 -19.66 5.59
N LEU A 542 18.80 -18.36 5.80
CA LEU A 542 19.59 -17.53 4.90
C LEU A 542 21.07 -17.68 5.22
N ASP A 543 21.91 -17.72 4.18
CA ASP A 543 23.35 -17.66 4.38
C ASP A 543 23.75 -16.26 4.88
N PRO A 544 24.77 -16.12 5.75
CA PRO A 544 25.27 -14.81 6.16
C PRO A 544 25.61 -13.84 5.02
N GLU A 545 25.99 -14.33 3.83
CA GLU A 545 26.24 -13.47 2.66
C GLU A 545 24.95 -12.89 2.05
N GLU A 546 23.81 -13.54 2.26
CA GLU A 546 22.48 -13.08 1.80
C GLU A 546 21.82 -12.14 2.80
N VAL A 547 22.32 -12.06 4.04
CA VAL A 547 21.76 -11.25 5.12
C VAL A 547 22.70 -10.08 5.43
N PRO A 548 22.42 -8.88 4.91
CA PRO A 548 23.19 -7.70 5.29
C PRO A 548 23.07 -7.39 6.80
N PRO A 549 24.08 -6.73 7.40
CA PRO A 549 24.02 -6.34 8.81
C PRO A 549 22.84 -5.39 9.08
N SER A 550 22.08 -5.64 10.14
CA SER A 550 20.85 -4.91 10.44
C SER A 550 20.64 -4.76 11.94
N LEU A 551 19.76 -3.84 12.35
CA LEU A 551 19.45 -3.64 13.77
C LEU A 551 18.80 -4.87 14.38
N SER A 552 17.92 -5.59 13.67
CA SER A 552 17.27 -6.82 14.15
C SER A 552 18.31 -7.90 14.45
N ARG A 553 19.31 -8.05 13.58
CA ARG A 553 20.41 -8.98 13.79
C ARG A 553 21.24 -8.65 15.03
N ALA A 554 21.54 -7.38 15.27
CA ALA A 554 22.26 -6.96 16.46
C ALA A 554 21.43 -7.11 17.74
N LEU A 555 20.12 -6.85 17.68
CA LEU A 555 19.19 -6.98 18.80
C LEU A 555 18.89 -8.46 19.14
N GLY A 556 18.78 -9.32 18.14
CA GLY A 556 18.53 -10.76 18.28
C GLY A 556 19.74 -11.58 18.72
N ALA A 557 20.94 -10.97 18.75
CA ALA A 557 22.18 -11.66 19.08
C ALA A 557 22.13 -12.34 20.46
N PRO A 558 22.65 -13.59 20.58
CA PRO A 558 22.61 -14.35 21.84
C PRO A 558 23.50 -13.75 22.93
N LYS A 559 24.50 -12.93 22.56
CA LYS A 559 25.32 -12.13 23.47
C LYS A 559 25.52 -10.74 22.90
N MET A 560 25.50 -9.73 23.76
CA MET A 560 25.75 -8.33 23.38
C MET A 560 26.79 -7.70 24.31
N LEU A 561 27.73 -6.95 23.72
CA LEU A 561 28.70 -6.13 24.43
C LEU A 561 28.40 -4.65 24.15
N PHE A 562 28.00 -3.90 25.16
CA PHE A 562 27.85 -2.45 25.08
C PHE A 562 29.14 -1.78 25.55
N VAL A 563 29.65 -0.87 24.73
CA VAL A 563 30.88 -0.12 24.98
C VAL A 563 30.54 1.35 25.19
N THR A 564 30.75 1.85 26.41
CA THR A 564 30.46 3.23 26.81
C THR A 564 31.67 4.15 26.65
N PRO A 565 31.47 5.43 26.30
CA PRO A 565 32.57 6.35 25.99
C PRO A 565 33.19 6.94 27.26
N THR A 566 34.49 6.72 27.55
CA THR A 566 35.10 7.36 28.75
C THR A 566 35.45 8.83 28.56
N ALA A 567 35.55 9.30 27.32
CA ALA A 567 35.88 10.70 27.01
C ALA A 567 34.65 11.64 27.06
N ALA A 568 33.46 11.11 27.30
CA ALA A 568 32.22 11.89 27.38
C ALA A 568 32.00 12.49 28.79
N PRO A 569 31.18 13.54 28.93
CA PRO A 569 30.70 14.04 30.22
C PRO A 569 29.93 12.97 31.02
N GLY A 570 29.94 13.07 32.35
CA GLY A 570 29.39 12.03 33.24
C GLY A 570 27.88 11.79 33.09
N ASP A 571 27.11 12.81 32.76
CA ASP A 571 25.67 12.71 32.45
C ASP A 571 25.41 11.98 31.13
N GLU A 572 26.27 12.16 30.12
CA GLU A 572 26.22 11.40 28.87
C GLU A 572 26.57 9.92 29.10
N ILE A 573 27.62 9.63 29.88
CA ILE A 573 27.98 8.25 30.25
C ILE A 573 26.82 7.55 30.97
N ALA A 574 26.18 8.24 31.93
CA ALA A 574 25.03 7.72 32.65
C ALA A 574 23.86 7.41 31.69
N ALA A 575 23.59 8.30 30.73
CA ALA A 575 22.54 8.10 29.73
C ALA A 575 22.82 6.87 28.83
N TRP A 576 24.07 6.67 28.38
CA TRP A 576 24.46 5.50 27.57
C TRP A 576 24.42 4.19 28.35
N ARG A 577 24.79 4.19 29.63
CA ARG A 577 24.63 3.01 30.50
C ARG A 577 23.15 2.66 30.69
N ALA A 578 22.28 3.65 30.91
CA ALA A 578 20.85 3.44 30.98
C ALA A 578 20.26 2.93 29.64
N PHE A 579 20.75 3.43 28.50
CA PHE A 579 20.39 2.94 27.17
C PHE A 579 20.73 1.45 27.01
N ALA A 580 21.94 1.03 27.40
CA ALA A 580 22.37 -0.36 27.30
C ALA A 580 21.49 -1.28 28.18
N THR A 581 21.27 -0.91 29.44
CA THR A 581 20.41 -1.67 30.36
C THR A 581 18.96 -1.72 29.88
N GLY A 582 18.45 -0.63 29.30
CA GLY A 582 17.08 -0.56 28.79
C GLY A 582 16.84 -1.42 27.55
N LEU A 583 17.83 -1.52 26.65
CA LEU A 583 17.73 -2.38 25.46
C LEU A 583 17.94 -3.85 25.77
N CYS A 584 18.74 -4.17 26.79
CA CYS A 584 19.00 -5.53 27.20
C CYS A 584 19.18 -5.61 28.72
N PRO A 585 18.11 -5.87 29.48
CA PRO A 585 18.16 -5.95 30.93
C PRO A 585 18.78 -7.26 31.46
N ASP A 586 18.93 -8.27 30.60
CA ASP A 586 19.49 -9.58 30.94
C ASP A 586 21.02 -9.52 31.05
N ALA A 587 21.55 -9.60 32.27
CA ALA A 587 22.97 -9.49 32.57
C ALA A 587 23.81 -10.70 32.10
N ASP A 588 23.19 -11.88 31.88
CA ASP A 588 23.88 -13.05 31.36
C ASP A 588 24.09 -12.95 29.84
N ARG A 589 23.15 -12.29 29.16
CA ARG A 589 23.22 -11.96 27.74
C ARG A 589 24.02 -10.70 27.45
N CYS A 590 24.02 -9.72 28.35
CA CYS A 590 24.49 -8.36 28.06
C CYS A 590 25.54 -7.85 29.04
N ARG A 591 26.71 -7.51 28.49
CA ARG A 591 27.83 -6.96 29.24
C ARG A 591 28.07 -5.51 28.86
N ILE A 592 28.25 -4.63 29.85
CA ILE A 592 28.58 -3.21 29.64
C ILE A 592 30.02 -2.98 30.09
N VAL A 593 30.85 -2.40 29.21
CA VAL A 593 32.26 -2.07 29.49
C VAL A 593 32.59 -0.67 29.01
N ASP A 594 33.62 -0.07 29.57
CA ASP A 594 34.16 1.21 29.09
C ASP A 594 35.10 0.99 27.89
N ASP A 595 35.14 1.93 26.95
CA ASP A 595 35.95 1.82 25.72
C ASP A 595 37.46 1.63 25.97
N VAL A 596 38.01 2.24 27.02
CA VAL A 596 39.41 2.02 27.47
C VAL A 596 39.70 0.60 27.95
N ALA A 597 38.67 -0.15 28.38
CA ALA A 597 38.82 -1.53 28.83
C ALA A 597 38.76 -2.53 27.67
N VAL A 598 38.46 -2.07 26.45
CA VAL A 598 38.34 -2.94 25.27
C VAL A 598 39.69 -3.09 24.58
N GLY A 599 40.44 -4.12 24.98
CA GLY A 599 41.68 -4.50 24.29
C GLY A 599 41.46 -5.25 22.96
N THR A 600 40.43 -6.11 22.89
CA THR A 600 40.09 -6.86 21.67
C THR A 600 38.59 -7.14 21.63
N LEU A 601 37.97 -7.00 20.45
CA LEU A 601 36.55 -7.28 20.27
C LEU A 601 36.24 -8.78 20.38
N PRO A 602 35.18 -9.16 21.11
CA PRO A 602 34.72 -10.55 21.19
C PRO A 602 34.22 -11.01 19.82
N ALA A 603 34.49 -12.26 19.45
CA ALA A 603 33.99 -12.81 18.19
C ALA A 603 32.57 -13.40 18.32
N ASP A 604 32.11 -13.66 19.54
CA ASP A 604 30.86 -14.37 19.86
C ASP A 604 29.73 -13.44 20.34
N ALA A 605 29.86 -12.13 20.18
CA ALA A 605 28.86 -11.16 20.63
C ALA A 605 28.64 -10.03 19.61
N ALA A 606 27.42 -9.50 19.56
CA ALA A 606 27.16 -8.23 18.89
C ALA A 606 27.78 -7.07 19.70
N VAL A 607 28.54 -6.19 19.06
CA VAL A 607 29.24 -5.10 19.74
C VAL A 607 28.54 -3.77 19.47
N TRP A 608 28.10 -3.09 20.52
CA TRP A 608 27.44 -1.80 20.48
C TRP A 608 28.39 -0.70 20.98
N VAL A 609 28.92 0.09 20.06
CA VAL A 609 29.77 1.25 20.35
C VAL A 609 28.88 2.47 20.54
N LEU A 610 28.84 3.00 21.77
CA LEU A 610 27.92 4.06 22.17
C LEU A 610 28.62 5.41 22.29
N GLY A 611 27.94 6.46 21.83
CA GLY A 611 28.34 7.85 22.01
C GLY A 611 29.32 8.39 20.96
N ASN A 612 29.17 9.67 20.67
CA ASN A 612 29.98 10.38 19.67
C ASN A 612 31.46 10.51 20.09
N ALA A 613 31.73 10.44 21.40
CA ALA A 613 33.05 10.56 22.01
C ALA A 613 33.77 9.20 22.22
N SER A 614 33.21 8.08 21.75
CA SER A 614 33.85 6.78 21.93
C SER A 614 35.20 6.68 21.20
N LEU A 615 36.20 6.16 21.88
CA LEU A 615 37.54 5.91 21.31
C LEU A 615 37.52 4.85 20.21
N LEU A 616 36.51 3.98 20.18
CA LEU A 616 36.36 2.93 19.15
C LEU A 616 35.62 3.42 17.89
N ARG A 617 35.15 4.67 17.86
CA ARG A 617 34.39 5.25 16.74
C ARG A 617 35.11 5.12 15.41
N GLY A 618 36.40 5.50 15.36
CA GLY A 618 37.19 5.43 14.13
C GLY A 618 37.33 3.99 13.59
N GLY A 619 37.46 3.01 14.49
CA GLY A 619 37.49 1.59 14.16
C GLY A 619 36.15 1.07 13.63
N ALA A 620 35.03 1.49 14.23
CA ALA A 620 33.70 1.11 13.80
C ALA A 620 33.40 1.53 12.35
N PHE A 621 33.93 2.67 11.92
CA PHE A 621 33.69 3.21 10.58
C PHE A 621 34.53 2.57 9.48
N ALA A 622 35.66 1.94 9.80
CA ALA A 622 36.51 1.28 8.79
C ALA A 622 35.77 0.15 8.05
N PHE A 623 34.86 -0.54 8.73
CA PHE A 623 34.10 -1.70 8.22
C PHE A 623 32.84 -1.32 7.42
N SER A 624 32.54 -0.02 7.30
CA SER A 624 31.43 0.47 6.48
C SER A 624 31.78 0.63 4.98
N ARG A 625 33.08 0.67 4.64
CA ARG A 625 33.57 0.93 3.27
C ARG A 625 33.03 -0.03 2.19
N PRO A 626 32.90 -1.36 2.42
CA PRO A 626 32.35 -2.29 1.43
C PRO A 626 30.91 -1.96 1.01
N PHE A 627 30.16 -1.26 1.87
CA PHE A 627 28.78 -0.85 1.60
C PHE A 627 28.68 0.51 0.90
N GLY A 628 29.80 1.06 0.41
CA GLY A 628 29.83 2.36 -0.27
C GLY A 628 29.58 3.56 0.68
N VAL A 629 29.78 3.34 1.98
CA VAL A 629 29.56 4.34 3.03
C VAL A 629 30.88 5.01 3.40
N ARG A 630 30.78 6.30 3.77
CA ARG A 630 31.91 7.04 4.31
C ARG A 630 31.53 7.78 5.59
N PHE A 631 32.43 7.73 6.56
CA PHE A 631 32.39 8.60 7.72
C PHE A 631 33.55 9.58 7.66
N ASP A 632 33.33 10.79 8.17
CA ASP A 632 34.38 11.75 8.50
C ASP A 632 34.22 12.24 9.96
N ASP A 633 35.04 13.20 10.38
CA ASP A 633 35.03 13.71 11.76
C ASP A 633 33.70 14.38 12.16
N HIS A 634 32.88 14.77 11.18
CA HIS A 634 31.62 15.49 11.38
C HIS A 634 30.39 14.61 11.23
N GLY A 635 30.48 13.49 10.50
CA GLY A 635 29.38 12.55 10.44
C GLY A 635 29.43 11.51 9.33
N PHE A 636 28.23 11.17 8.84
CA PHE A 636 27.97 10.00 8.01
C PHE A 636 27.47 10.39 6.62
N PHE A 637 28.07 9.83 5.58
CA PHE A 637 27.59 9.88 4.21
C PHE A 637 26.95 8.53 3.85
N PRO A 638 25.63 8.51 3.55
CA PRO A 638 24.98 7.29 3.09
C PRO A 638 25.51 6.84 1.71
N PRO A 639 25.23 5.61 1.27
CA PRO A 639 25.70 5.11 -0.01
C PRO A 639 25.40 6.05 -1.19
N GLY A 640 26.39 6.30 -2.04
CA GLY A 640 26.28 7.20 -3.20
C GLY A 640 26.32 8.70 -2.90
N ALA A 641 26.22 9.10 -1.63
CA ALA A 641 26.23 10.52 -1.23
C ALA A 641 27.59 11.17 -1.49
N TRP A 642 28.67 10.46 -1.16
CA TRP A 642 30.01 10.99 -1.32
C TRP A 642 30.38 11.18 -2.79
N GLU A 643 29.92 10.30 -3.68
CA GLU A 643 30.07 10.41 -5.13
C GLU A 643 29.39 11.68 -5.65
N ARG A 644 28.16 11.97 -5.19
CA ARG A 644 27.45 13.21 -5.54
C ARG A 644 28.19 14.45 -5.07
N VAL A 645 28.71 14.44 -3.83
CA VAL A 645 29.54 15.53 -3.31
C VAL A 645 30.80 15.72 -4.17
N ARG A 646 31.46 14.63 -4.56
CA ARG A 646 32.66 14.69 -5.41
C ARG A 646 32.38 15.24 -6.81
N ALA A 647 31.24 14.88 -7.39
CA ALA A 647 30.80 15.28 -8.72
C ALA A 647 30.17 16.68 -8.77
N ALA A 648 29.74 17.24 -7.64
CA ALA A 648 29.12 18.56 -7.60
C ALA A 648 30.12 19.69 -7.91
N LYS A 649 29.65 20.69 -8.67
CA LYS A 649 30.40 21.94 -8.93
C LYS A 649 30.62 22.73 -7.63
N ASP A 650 29.58 22.83 -6.80
CA ASP A 650 29.68 23.34 -5.43
C ASP A 650 29.69 22.18 -4.42
N ARG A 651 30.89 21.79 -4.03
CA ARG A 651 31.11 20.69 -3.09
C ARG A 651 30.68 21.03 -1.66
N LEU A 652 30.72 22.31 -1.25
CA LEU A 652 30.39 22.70 0.11
C LEU A 652 28.89 22.59 0.36
N THR A 653 28.09 23.12 -0.58
CA THR A 653 26.63 23.02 -0.52
C THR A 653 26.18 21.57 -0.69
N ALA A 654 26.76 20.82 -1.64
CA ALA A 654 26.47 19.39 -1.78
C ALA A 654 26.81 18.60 -0.52
N ARG A 655 27.95 18.90 0.12
CA ARG A 655 28.34 18.28 1.39
C ARG A 655 27.33 18.58 2.50
N ARG A 656 26.90 19.84 2.66
CA ARG A 656 25.91 20.21 3.68
C ARG A 656 24.56 19.51 3.48
N ARG A 657 24.17 19.25 2.24
CA ARG A 657 22.93 18.54 1.89
C ARG A 657 23.04 17.05 2.18
N ASP A 658 24.16 16.43 1.80
CA ASP A 658 24.29 14.97 1.74
C ASP A 658 24.96 14.34 2.99
N LEU A 659 25.47 15.16 3.93
CA LEU A 659 26.04 14.72 5.21
C LEU A 659 24.97 14.62 6.30
N VAL A 660 24.92 13.48 7.00
CA VAL A 660 24.25 13.36 8.29
C VAL A 660 25.21 13.82 9.38
N ASP A 661 24.99 15.04 9.87
CA ASP A 661 25.83 15.72 10.87
C ASP A 661 25.54 15.17 12.29
N LEU A 662 26.55 14.57 12.92
CA LEU A 662 26.45 13.96 14.27
C LEU A 662 26.31 14.99 15.40
N GLY A 663 26.63 16.26 15.14
CA GLY A 663 26.36 17.36 16.05
C GLY A 663 24.89 17.81 16.05
N LYS A 664 24.10 17.35 15.08
CA LYS A 664 22.68 17.73 14.91
C LYS A 664 21.73 16.55 14.88
N SER A 665 22.25 15.36 14.58
CA SER A 665 21.44 14.18 14.31
C SER A 665 21.88 13.04 15.20
N ALA A 666 20.92 12.30 15.73
CA ALA A 666 21.17 11.00 16.30
C ALA A 666 21.29 9.97 15.17
N LEU A 667 22.20 9.00 15.31
CA LEU A 667 22.53 8.05 14.26
C LEU A 667 22.73 6.66 14.87
N ALA A 668 22.15 5.63 14.25
CA ALA A 668 22.53 4.25 14.45
C ALA A 668 22.95 3.63 13.12
N VAL A 669 24.11 2.98 13.08
CA VAL A 669 24.65 2.30 11.89
C VAL A 669 25.13 0.92 12.30
N VAL A 670 24.76 -0.10 11.53
CA VAL A 670 25.10 -1.51 11.75
C VAL A 670 26.00 -1.98 10.63
N VAL A 671 27.13 -2.56 10.96
CA VAL A 671 28.12 -3.11 10.02
C VAL A 671 28.47 -4.54 10.39
N GLU A 672 29.13 -5.24 9.46
CA GLU A 672 29.65 -6.58 9.74
C GLU A 672 30.68 -6.52 10.88
N HIS A 673 30.65 -7.53 11.75
CA HIS A 673 31.67 -7.64 12.78
C HIS A 673 33.01 -8.10 12.15
N PRO A 674 34.14 -7.45 12.51
CA PRO A 674 35.41 -7.66 11.81
C PRO A 674 36.03 -9.05 11.95
N ARG A 675 35.61 -9.81 12.97
CA ARG A 675 36.14 -11.16 13.25
C ARG A 675 35.17 -12.28 12.91
N ASP A 676 33.88 -11.95 12.73
CA ASP A 676 32.85 -12.93 12.41
C ASP A 676 31.73 -12.26 11.61
N ARG A 677 31.59 -12.63 10.34
CA ARG A 677 30.51 -12.12 9.48
C ARG A 677 29.11 -12.52 9.96
N ARG A 678 29.00 -13.46 10.91
CA ARG A 678 27.74 -13.84 11.57
C ARG A 678 27.29 -12.83 12.63
N ALA A 679 28.23 -12.13 13.26
CA ALA A 679 27.97 -11.11 14.26
C ALA A 679 27.87 -9.71 13.62
N SER A 680 27.37 -8.74 14.39
CA SER A 680 27.22 -7.35 13.97
C SER A 680 27.92 -6.39 14.93
N MET A 681 28.40 -5.28 14.38
CA MET A 681 28.86 -4.15 15.17
C MET A 681 27.97 -2.95 14.90
N VAL A 682 27.51 -2.29 15.95
CA VAL A 682 26.58 -1.16 15.90
C VAL A 682 27.28 0.07 16.46
N PHE A 683 27.26 1.17 15.71
CA PHE A 683 27.56 2.50 16.24
C PHE A 683 26.26 3.23 16.55
N VAL A 684 26.12 3.79 17.75
CA VAL A 684 25.00 4.65 18.11
C VAL A 684 25.51 5.97 18.67
N GLY A 685 25.15 7.08 18.04
CA GLY A 685 25.52 8.44 18.42
C GLY A 685 24.28 9.31 18.64
N ALA A 686 24.39 10.28 19.55
CA ALA A 686 23.36 11.28 19.82
C ALA A 686 24.02 12.65 20.00
N PRO A 687 23.41 13.74 19.53
CA PRO A 687 24.02 15.06 19.62
C PRO A 687 23.94 15.65 21.04
N ARG A 688 23.03 15.13 21.89
CA ARG A 688 22.83 15.55 23.29
C ARG A 688 22.40 14.38 24.17
N PRO A 689 22.72 14.38 25.48
CA PRO A 689 22.32 13.32 26.42
C PRO A 689 20.80 13.07 26.48
N GLY A 690 19.98 14.12 26.39
CA GLY A 690 18.51 14.00 26.43
C GLY A 690 17.87 13.24 25.25
N HIS A 691 18.61 13.04 24.16
CA HIS A 691 18.16 12.25 23.01
C HIS A 691 18.40 10.74 23.18
N VAL A 692 19.31 10.34 24.06
CA VAL A 692 19.68 8.92 24.27
C VAL A 692 18.49 8.05 24.73
N PRO A 693 17.66 8.47 25.70
CA PRO A 693 16.47 7.69 26.09
C PRO A 693 15.45 7.53 24.97
N GLN A 694 15.35 8.51 24.06
CA GLN A 694 14.46 8.42 22.90
C GLN A 694 14.97 7.39 21.88
N LEU A 695 16.29 7.29 21.69
CA LEU A 695 16.89 6.26 20.83
C LEU A 695 16.63 4.85 21.36
N ALA A 696 16.76 4.63 22.68
CA ALA A 696 16.47 3.33 23.29
C ALA A 696 15.05 2.84 22.97
N LYS A 697 14.08 3.78 22.98
CA LYS A 697 12.68 3.50 22.60
C LYS A 697 12.51 3.32 21.09
N LYS A 698 13.20 4.11 20.27
CA LYS A 698 12.99 4.15 18.81
C LYS A 698 13.66 2.98 18.08
N LEU A 699 14.91 2.64 18.37
CA LEU A 699 15.72 1.71 17.56
C LEU A 699 15.10 0.31 17.37
N PRO A 700 14.41 -0.31 18.36
CA PRO A 700 13.72 -1.58 18.16
C PRO A 700 12.69 -1.57 17.02
N HIS A 701 12.10 -0.40 16.70
CA HIS A 701 11.15 -0.23 15.60
C HIS A 701 11.80 -0.14 14.21
N TYR A 702 13.13 -0.12 14.15
CA TYR A 702 13.92 0.04 12.91
C TYR A 702 14.74 -1.20 12.57
N GLY A 703 14.36 -2.37 13.09
CA GLY A 703 15.10 -3.64 12.99
C GLY A 703 15.66 -3.96 11.60
N LYS A 704 14.85 -3.83 10.53
CA LYS A 704 15.28 -4.16 9.16
C LYS A 704 16.41 -3.28 8.61
N TYR A 705 16.65 -2.11 9.20
CA TYR A 705 17.56 -1.11 8.66
C TYR A 705 19.01 -1.37 9.07
N GLY A 706 19.92 -1.13 8.12
CA GLY A 706 21.36 -1.11 8.35
C GLY A 706 21.84 0.24 8.89
N TYR A 707 21.10 1.31 8.65
CA TYR A 707 21.32 2.61 9.27
C TYR A 707 20.03 3.41 9.43
N VAL A 708 19.94 4.21 10.48
CA VAL A 708 18.86 5.16 10.74
C VAL A 708 19.41 6.42 11.38
N ALA A 709 18.96 7.58 10.91
CA ALA A 709 19.27 8.87 11.48
C ALA A 709 17.98 9.61 11.87
N PHE A 710 18.04 10.30 13.00
CA PHE A 710 16.97 11.14 13.51
C PHE A 710 17.47 12.58 13.66
N GLY A 711 16.71 13.55 13.18
CA GLY A 711 16.95 14.98 13.38
C GLY A 711 16.04 15.53 14.48
N GLY A 712 16.38 16.69 15.03
CA GLY A 712 15.44 17.44 15.87
C GLY A 712 14.23 17.90 15.05
N SER A 713 13.03 17.80 15.62
CA SER A 713 11.80 18.31 15.00
C SER A 713 11.91 19.82 14.72
N ALA A 714 11.30 20.28 13.63
CA ALA A 714 11.18 21.71 13.34
C ALA A 714 10.41 22.46 14.44
N ALA A 715 9.47 21.79 15.12
CA ALA A 715 8.68 22.36 16.21
C ALA A 715 9.38 22.25 17.57
N ASN A 716 10.19 21.21 17.78
CA ASN A 716 10.94 21.00 19.02
C ASN A 716 12.27 20.26 18.76
N PRO A 717 13.42 20.96 18.80
CA PRO A 717 14.74 20.34 18.59
C PRO A 717 15.10 19.22 19.58
N ASP A 718 14.42 19.14 20.73
CA ASP A 718 14.65 18.09 21.71
C ASP A 718 13.88 16.79 21.39
N VAL A 719 12.97 16.80 20.42
CA VAL A 719 12.24 15.61 19.96
C VAL A 719 12.88 15.05 18.69
N LEU A 720 13.27 13.78 18.72
CA LEU A 720 13.85 13.09 17.57
C LEU A 720 12.79 12.66 16.55
N GLU A 721 12.89 13.17 15.32
CA GLU A 721 12.09 12.78 14.16
C GLU A 721 12.93 12.02 13.13
N ASN A 722 12.29 11.13 12.38
CA ASN A 722 12.96 10.31 11.38
C ASN A 722 13.49 11.19 10.24
N ALA A 723 14.81 11.21 10.04
CA ALA A 723 15.46 12.00 9.00
C ALA A 723 15.96 11.14 7.83
N LEU A 724 16.50 9.95 8.12
CA LEU A 724 17.08 9.07 7.11
C LEU A 724 17.04 7.61 7.59
N LYS A 725 16.84 6.67 6.66
CA LYS A 725 17.00 5.24 6.93
C LYS A 725 17.37 4.48 5.66
N GLY A 726 18.05 3.35 5.79
CA GLY A 726 18.36 2.49 4.65
C GLY A 726 18.83 1.10 5.05
N THR A 727 18.79 0.19 4.08
CA THR A 727 19.23 -1.21 4.19
C THR A 727 20.46 -1.41 3.32
N TRP A 728 21.40 -2.25 3.75
CA TRP A 728 22.49 -2.62 2.85
C TRP A 728 21.99 -3.58 1.77
N THR A 729 22.71 -3.61 0.66
CA THR A 729 22.46 -4.58 -0.41
C THR A 729 23.40 -5.76 -0.20
N ALA A 730 22.88 -6.99 -0.25
CA ALA A 730 23.72 -8.18 -0.30
C ALA A 730 24.57 -8.15 -1.59
N THR A 731 25.87 -8.34 -1.46
CA THR A 731 26.83 -8.23 -2.58
C THR A 731 27.12 -9.58 -3.23
N SER A 732 26.79 -10.69 -2.58
CA SER A 732 26.91 -12.07 -3.08
C SER A 732 25.82 -12.97 -2.50
N SER A 733 25.65 -14.15 -3.09
CA SER A 733 24.89 -15.26 -2.52
C SER A 733 25.56 -16.58 -2.91
N PRO A 734 25.72 -17.54 -1.98
CA PRO A 734 26.21 -18.88 -2.32
C PRO A 734 25.21 -19.70 -3.15
N LEU A 735 24.00 -19.18 -3.35
CA LEU A 735 22.97 -19.74 -4.23
C LEU A 735 23.01 -19.16 -5.64
N SER A 736 23.95 -18.26 -5.92
CA SER A 736 24.22 -17.73 -7.26
C SER A 736 25.55 -18.24 -7.79
N TRP A 737 25.56 -18.72 -9.03
CA TRP A 737 26.75 -19.06 -9.79
C TRP A 737 26.87 -18.14 -11.01
N LEU A 738 28.06 -17.59 -11.23
CA LEU A 738 28.40 -16.79 -12.40
C LEU A 738 29.48 -17.51 -13.21
N ALA A 739 29.30 -17.58 -14.53
CA ALA A 739 30.33 -18.08 -15.42
C ALA A 739 31.56 -17.15 -15.37
N PRO A 740 32.79 -17.70 -15.50
CA PRO A 740 34.00 -16.88 -15.50
C PRO A 740 33.94 -15.73 -16.52
N GLY A 741 34.11 -14.49 -16.05
CA GLY A 741 34.11 -13.29 -16.89
C GLY A 741 32.72 -12.77 -17.31
N ALA A 742 31.63 -13.40 -16.87
CA ALA A 742 30.28 -12.96 -17.19
C ALA A 742 29.79 -11.79 -16.30
N THR A 743 28.96 -10.90 -16.87
CA THR A 743 28.34 -9.75 -16.17
C THR A 743 26.81 -9.76 -16.25
N ALA A 744 26.21 -10.94 -16.47
CA ALA A 744 24.76 -11.08 -16.64
C ALA A 744 23.97 -10.71 -15.38
N THR A 745 22.87 -9.97 -15.58
CA THR A 745 21.89 -9.65 -14.55
C THR A 745 20.68 -10.56 -14.66
N LEU A 746 19.96 -10.74 -13.54
CA LEU A 746 18.75 -11.56 -13.52
C LEU A 746 17.65 -10.90 -14.38
N GLY A 747 17.28 -11.55 -15.48
CA GLY A 747 16.35 -11.01 -16.48
C GLY A 747 14.87 -11.37 -16.26
N VAL A 748 14.51 -11.97 -15.13
CA VAL A 748 13.15 -12.50 -14.89
C VAL A 748 12.34 -11.53 -14.02
N ARG A 749 11.12 -11.24 -14.47
CA ARG A 749 10.13 -10.49 -13.68
C ARG A 749 9.46 -11.41 -12.69
N ALA A 750 9.17 -10.88 -11.50
CA ALA A 750 8.37 -11.59 -10.51
C ALA A 750 6.97 -11.95 -11.09
N PRO A 751 6.38 -13.08 -10.66
CA PRO A 751 5.01 -13.43 -11.03
C PRO A 751 4.01 -12.33 -10.66
N PRO A 752 2.85 -12.25 -11.34
CA PRO A 752 1.79 -11.34 -10.92
C PRO A 752 1.27 -11.68 -9.52
N ALA A 753 0.74 -10.67 -8.83
CA ALA A 753 0.15 -10.84 -7.51
C ALA A 753 -1.08 -11.76 -7.52
N LEU A 754 -1.34 -12.48 -6.42
CA LEU A 754 -2.45 -13.46 -6.29
C LEU A 754 -3.81 -12.84 -6.63
N ALA A 755 -4.01 -11.62 -6.14
CA ALA A 755 -5.17 -10.78 -6.36
C ALA A 755 -4.72 -9.32 -6.32
N ARG A 756 -5.55 -8.42 -6.85
CA ARG A 756 -5.33 -6.97 -6.82
C ARG A 756 -6.47 -6.29 -6.10
N LEU A 757 -6.16 -5.22 -5.38
CA LEU A 757 -7.18 -4.35 -4.81
C LEU A 757 -7.96 -3.70 -5.96
N PRO A 758 -9.30 -3.83 -6.02
CA PRO A 758 -10.09 -3.16 -7.03
C PRO A 758 -9.87 -1.64 -6.94
N PRO A 759 -9.73 -0.94 -8.07
CA PRO A 759 -9.51 0.50 -8.07
C PRO A 759 -10.71 1.24 -7.44
N PRO A 760 -10.50 2.43 -6.84
CA PRO A 760 -11.58 3.20 -6.21
C PRO A 760 -12.51 3.86 -7.24
N PHE A 761 -12.12 3.84 -8.52
CA PHE A 761 -12.86 4.37 -9.65
C PHE A 761 -13.04 3.29 -10.72
N ASP A 762 -14.14 3.35 -11.46
CA ASP A 762 -14.41 2.46 -12.59
C ASP A 762 -13.72 3.00 -13.87
N GLY A 763 -12.52 2.48 -14.14
CA GLY A 763 -11.75 2.84 -15.33
C GLY A 763 -12.45 2.48 -16.63
N GLU A 764 -13.26 1.43 -16.67
CA GLU A 764 -13.98 1.02 -17.87
C GLU A 764 -15.18 1.93 -18.14
N ALA A 765 -15.87 2.40 -17.10
CA ALA A 765 -16.91 3.42 -17.23
C ALA A 765 -16.34 4.75 -17.77
N MET A 766 -15.19 5.20 -17.25
CA MET A 766 -14.50 6.37 -17.79
C MET A 766 -14.08 6.15 -19.25
N LEU A 767 -13.50 4.99 -19.57
CA LEU A 767 -13.11 4.65 -20.95
C LEU A 767 -14.32 4.57 -21.90
N ALA A 768 -15.49 4.15 -21.42
CA ALA A 768 -16.72 4.19 -22.20
C ALA A 768 -17.16 5.62 -22.53
N LEU A 769 -17.01 6.57 -21.61
CA LEU A 769 -17.25 7.99 -21.91
C LEU A 769 -16.22 8.54 -22.90
N VAL A 770 -14.93 8.17 -22.77
CA VAL A 770 -13.87 8.51 -23.73
C VAL A 770 -14.24 8.02 -25.14
N ARG A 771 -14.64 6.76 -25.28
CA ARG A 771 -15.08 6.16 -26.57
C ARG A 771 -16.28 6.90 -27.16
N THR A 772 -17.20 7.34 -26.31
CA THR A 772 -18.39 8.08 -26.74
C THR A 772 -18.01 9.48 -27.26
N LEU A 773 -17.18 10.22 -26.51
CA LEU A 773 -16.78 11.58 -26.84
C LEU A 773 -15.86 11.65 -28.06
N SER A 774 -15.01 10.62 -28.26
CA SER A 774 -14.10 10.50 -29.41
C SER A 774 -14.70 9.71 -30.58
N ALA A 775 -15.99 9.37 -30.53
CA ALA A 775 -16.63 8.63 -31.61
C ALA A 775 -16.59 9.42 -32.93
N PRO A 776 -16.47 8.76 -34.10
CA PRO A 776 -16.48 9.43 -35.40
C PRO A 776 -17.70 10.34 -35.62
N THR A 777 -18.84 10.03 -34.99
CA THR A 777 -20.08 10.82 -35.02
C THR A 777 -19.95 12.20 -34.34
N LEU A 778 -18.97 12.39 -33.46
CA LEU A 778 -18.67 13.66 -32.82
C LEU A 778 -17.56 14.46 -33.50
N GLN A 779 -16.98 13.93 -34.59
CA GLN A 779 -16.16 14.67 -35.56
C GLN A 779 -15.10 15.59 -34.93
N GLY A 780 -14.51 15.18 -33.81
CA GLY A 780 -13.47 15.93 -33.11
C GLY A 780 -13.92 17.14 -32.30
N ARG A 781 -15.22 17.32 -32.05
CA ARG A 781 -15.77 18.30 -31.08
C ARG A 781 -15.28 19.75 -31.26
N GLY A 782 -15.08 20.20 -32.50
CA GLY A 782 -14.65 21.58 -32.76
C GLY A 782 -15.63 22.64 -32.23
N THR A 783 -15.12 23.71 -31.63
CA THR A 783 -15.92 24.81 -31.07
C THR A 783 -16.93 25.37 -32.06
N GLY A 784 -18.14 25.68 -31.58
CA GLY A 784 -19.23 26.24 -32.40
C GLY A 784 -19.89 25.28 -33.39
N THR A 785 -19.52 23.99 -33.40
CA THR A 785 -20.09 22.99 -34.30
C THR A 785 -21.29 22.24 -33.68
N GLU A 786 -22.13 21.63 -34.54
CA GLU A 786 -23.23 20.76 -34.09
C GLU A 786 -22.70 19.54 -33.28
N PRO A 787 -21.62 18.85 -33.67
CA PRO A 787 -20.97 17.84 -32.84
C PRO A 787 -20.59 18.31 -31.42
N MET A 788 -20.06 19.53 -31.27
CA MET A 788 -19.74 20.09 -29.94
C MET A 788 -21.00 20.32 -29.09
N THR A 789 -22.11 20.72 -29.72
CA THR A 789 -23.41 20.83 -29.04
C THR A 789 -23.90 19.47 -28.53
N ARG A 790 -23.74 18.41 -29.32
CA ARG A 790 -24.05 17.03 -28.87
C ARG A 790 -23.12 16.56 -27.75
N ALA A 791 -21.83 16.86 -27.84
CA ALA A 791 -20.86 16.55 -26.78
C ALA A 791 -21.24 17.20 -25.45
N ARG A 792 -21.61 18.48 -25.45
CA ARG A 792 -22.12 19.18 -24.25
C ARG A 792 -23.33 18.49 -23.64
N ALA A 793 -24.32 18.12 -24.46
CA ALA A 793 -25.51 17.42 -23.98
C ALA A 793 -25.18 16.06 -23.34
N LEU A 794 -24.26 15.30 -23.93
CA LEU A 794 -23.80 14.01 -23.38
C LEU A 794 -23.14 14.18 -22.01
N VAL A 795 -22.31 15.22 -21.83
CA VAL A 795 -21.64 15.43 -20.55
C VAL A 795 -22.56 16.02 -19.49
N VAL A 796 -23.51 16.88 -19.86
CA VAL A 796 -24.57 17.33 -18.93
C VAL A 796 -25.37 16.14 -18.41
N ASP A 797 -25.74 15.19 -19.29
CA ASP A 797 -26.40 13.94 -18.89
C ASP A 797 -25.50 13.06 -17.99
N ALA A 798 -24.21 12.95 -18.30
CA ALA A 798 -23.26 12.19 -17.49
C ALA A 798 -23.10 12.78 -16.07
N LEU A 799 -22.94 14.11 -15.94
CA LEU A 799 -22.91 14.81 -14.66
C LEU A 799 -24.24 14.65 -13.90
N GLY A 800 -25.37 14.76 -14.59
CA GLY A 800 -26.70 14.52 -14.01
C GLY A 800 -26.86 13.12 -13.43
N LYS A 801 -26.41 12.09 -14.14
CA LYS A 801 -26.37 10.68 -13.66
C LYS A 801 -25.44 10.49 -12.46
N ALA A 802 -24.38 11.30 -12.39
CA ALA A 802 -23.49 11.34 -11.23
C ALA A 802 -24.09 12.11 -10.03
N GLY A 803 -25.32 12.62 -10.15
CA GLY A 803 -26.02 13.38 -9.10
C GLY A 803 -25.65 14.86 -9.07
N LEU A 804 -25.04 15.38 -10.13
CA LEU A 804 -24.56 16.76 -10.21
C LEU A 804 -25.20 17.50 -11.41
N PRO A 805 -26.29 18.26 -11.18
CA PRO A 805 -26.87 19.10 -12.23
C PRO A 805 -25.84 20.10 -12.77
N ALA A 806 -25.84 20.29 -14.09
CA ALA A 806 -24.89 21.15 -14.79
C ALA A 806 -25.61 22.13 -15.71
N ASP A 807 -25.11 23.36 -15.76
CA ASP A 807 -25.60 24.44 -16.62
C ASP A 807 -24.68 24.62 -17.83
N VAL A 808 -25.26 24.97 -18.98
CA VAL A 808 -24.48 25.42 -20.15
C VAL A 808 -24.37 26.94 -20.09
N VAL A 809 -23.15 27.45 -19.90
CA VAL A 809 -22.86 28.88 -19.75
C VAL A 809 -22.09 29.36 -20.97
N CYS A 810 -22.75 30.17 -21.80
CA CYS A 810 -22.17 30.70 -23.03
C CYS A 810 -21.53 32.08 -22.82
N ASP A 811 -20.48 32.34 -23.58
CA ASP A 811 -19.83 33.65 -23.61
C ASP A 811 -20.84 34.71 -24.14
N PRO A 812 -20.97 35.87 -23.45
CA PRO A 812 -21.89 36.92 -23.89
C PRO A 812 -21.56 37.52 -25.26
N ALA A 813 -20.28 37.54 -25.64
CA ALA A 813 -19.77 38.06 -26.91
C ALA A 813 -19.74 36.99 -28.02
N ASP A 814 -19.67 35.69 -27.68
CA ASP A 814 -19.73 34.58 -28.62
C ASP A 814 -20.66 33.46 -28.11
N LYS A 815 -21.94 33.50 -28.52
CA LYS A 815 -22.94 32.49 -28.11
C LYS A 815 -22.64 31.07 -28.62
N ALA A 816 -21.68 30.90 -29.53
CA ALA A 816 -21.26 29.59 -29.99
C ALA A 816 -20.20 28.94 -29.08
N LEU A 817 -19.57 29.73 -28.20
CA LEU A 817 -18.60 29.30 -27.20
C LEU A 817 -19.31 29.10 -25.87
N CYS A 818 -19.47 27.85 -25.41
CA CYS A 818 -20.16 27.60 -24.14
C CYS A 818 -19.51 26.51 -23.31
N ASN A 819 -19.21 26.86 -22.06
CA ASN A 819 -18.73 25.93 -21.05
C ASN A 819 -19.90 25.13 -20.46
N VAL A 820 -19.61 23.96 -19.90
CA VAL A 820 -20.51 23.23 -19.00
C VAL A 820 -20.04 23.44 -17.57
N VAL A 821 -20.90 23.96 -16.70
CA VAL A 821 -20.55 24.34 -15.32
C VAL A 821 -21.48 23.61 -14.35
N ALA A 822 -20.91 22.85 -13.42
CA ALA A 822 -21.64 22.23 -12.34
C ALA A 822 -21.06 22.69 -11.00
N ARG A 823 -21.92 23.00 -10.02
CA ARG A 823 -21.50 23.59 -8.75
C ARG A 823 -21.77 22.65 -7.57
N LEU A 824 -20.70 22.25 -6.89
CA LEU A 824 -20.76 21.56 -5.62
C LEU A 824 -20.77 22.58 -4.46
N PRO A 825 -21.76 22.55 -3.56
CA PRO A 825 -21.77 23.42 -2.39
C PRO A 825 -20.65 23.04 -1.41
N GLY A 826 -20.12 24.03 -0.69
CA GLY A 826 -19.24 23.84 0.46
C GLY A 826 -20.01 24.05 1.76
N ALA A 827 -19.49 23.50 2.86
CA ALA A 827 -20.07 23.73 4.18
C ALA A 827 -19.94 25.19 4.64
N ASP A 828 -18.94 25.93 4.14
CA ASP A 828 -18.72 27.34 4.42
C ASP A 828 -18.80 28.15 3.10
N PRO A 829 -19.94 28.80 2.81
CA PRO A 829 -20.13 29.56 1.57
C PRO A 829 -19.30 30.85 1.52
N SER A 830 -18.65 31.26 2.62
CA SER A 830 -17.78 32.43 2.64
C SER A 830 -16.39 32.16 2.06
N LEU A 831 -16.01 30.88 1.95
CA LEU A 831 -14.71 30.50 1.43
C LEU A 831 -14.69 30.49 -0.10
N ALA A 832 -13.60 31.01 -0.68
CA ALA A 832 -13.32 30.92 -2.11
C ALA A 832 -13.35 29.47 -2.60
N ARG A 833 -13.85 29.27 -3.83
CA ARG A 833 -14.19 27.97 -4.42
C ARG A 833 -13.00 27.33 -5.13
N VAL A 834 -12.91 26.00 -5.11
CA VAL A 834 -11.90 25.27 -5.90
C VAL A 834 -12.45 25.01 -7.29
N VAL A 835 -11.65 25.13 -8.34
CA VAL A 835 -12.04 24.77 -9.70
C VAL A 835 -11.42 23.44 -10.10
N LEU A 836 -12.25 22.49 -10.54
CA LEU A 836 -11.83 21.25 -11.19
C LEU A 836 -12.25 21.35 -12.65
N GLY A 837 -11.32 21.22 -13.59
CA GLY A 837 -11.67 21.41 -15.01
C GLY A 837 -10.90 20.56 -16.00
N ALA A 838 -11.44 20.54 -17.22
CA ALA A 838 -10.86 19.95 -18.43
C ALA A 838 -11.49 20.65 -19.63
N HIS A 839 -10.83 20.69 -20.79
CA HIS A 839 -11.50 21.16 -22.01
C HIS A 839 -12.30 20.05 -22.69
N LEU A 840 -13.46 20.42 -23.22
CA LEU A 840 -14.40 19.55 -23.91
C LEU A 840 -14.19 19.57 -25.43
N ASP A 841 -13.74 20.70 -25.97
CA ASP A 841 -13.43 20.83 -27.39
C ASP A 841 -12.19 20.03 -27.78
N HIS A 842 -12.06 19.80 -29.08
CA HIS A 842 -10.82 19.42 -29.72
C HIS A 842 -10.79 20.01 -31.15
N LEU A 843 -9.79 19.65 -31.97
CA LEU A 843 -9.51 20.25 -33.28
C LEU A 843 -10.61 20.10 -34.35
N GLY A 844 -11.59 19.22 -34.16
CA GLY A 844 -12.66 19.01 -35.14
C GLY A 844 -12.20 18.18 -36.35
N SER A 845 -12.37 18.72 -37.56
CA SER A 845 -11.98 18.03 -38.80
C SER A 845 -11.40 18.98 -39.83
N ASP A 846 -10.36 18.52 -40.54
CA ASP A 846 -9.72 19.24 -41.64
C ASP A 846 -10.25 18.77 -43.01
N GLY A 847 -10.24 19.64 -44.02
CA GLY A 847 -10.48 19.31 -45.44
C GLY A 847 -11.77 19.87 -46.07
N ASP A 848 -11.83 19.88 -47.41
CA ASP A 848 -12.86 20.52 -48.25
C ASP A 848 -14.15 19.69 -48.48
N GLY A 849 -14.45 18.75 -47.59
CA GLY A 849 -15.61 17.86 -47.69
C GLY A 849 -15.43 16.61 -48.55
N ARG A 850 -14.39 16.52 -49.41
CA ARG A 850 -14.04 15.30 -50.19
C ARG A 850 -12.93 14.46 -49.57
N LYS A 851 -12.04 15.07 -48.77
CA LYS A 851 -11.02 14.39 -47.95
C LYS A 851 -11.07 14.94 -46.52
N ARG A 852 -12.10 14.56 -45.78
CA ARG A 852 -12.29 15.01 -44.40
C ARG A 852 -11.47 14.15 -43.44
N VAL A 853 -10.51 14.75 -42.74
CA VAL A 853 -9.69 14.09 -41.72
C VAL A 853 -10.21 14.52 -40.36
N VAL A 854 -10.69 13.56 -39.57
CA VAL A 854 -11.21 13.82 -38.22
C VAL A 854 -10.08 13.67 -37.22
N HIS A 855 -9.99 14.58 -36.25
CA HIS A 855 -9.15 14.47 -35.07
C HIS A 855 -10.02 14.03 -33.90
N PRO A 856 -10.02 12.75 -33.48
CA PRO A 856 -11.02 12.27 -32.52
C PRO A 856 -10.86 12.82 -31.10
N GLY A 857 -9.64 13.15 -30.71
CA GLY A 857 -9.34 13.75 -29.40
C GLY A 857 -9.69 12.82 -28.25
N ALA A 858 -9.21 11.57 -28.30
CA ALA A 858 -9.51 10.57 -27.28
C ALA A 858 -8.73 10.81 -26.00
N ASP A 859 -7.41 10.97 -26.08
CA ASP A 859 -6.63 11.46 -24.95
C ASP A 859 -6.75 12.97 -24.82
N ASP A 860 -6.91 13.69 -25.93
CA ASP A 860 -6.96 15.16 -25.99
C ASP A 860 -8.34 15.69 -26.43
N ASN A 861 -9.30 15.91 -25.55
CA ASN A 861 -9.22 15.71 -24.12
C ASN A 861 -10.46 15.00 -23.55
N ALA A 862 -10.98 14.02 -24.31
CA ALA A 862 -12.05 13.17 -23.81
C ALA A 862 -11.63 12.41 -22.52
N SER A 863 -10.33 12.10 -22.35
CA SER A 863 -9.79 11.50 -21.13
C SER A 863 -9.92 12.42 -19.90
N GLY A 864 -9.54 13.69 -20.00
CA GLY A 864 -9.68 14.68 -18.93
C GLY A 864 -11.14 14.95 -18.58
N VAL A 865 -12.03 15.01 -19.57
CA VAL A 865 -13.48 15.11 -19.36
C VAL A 865 -14.01 13.92 -18.57
N ALA A 866 -13.64 12.69 -18.96
CA ALA A 866 -14.10 11.48 -18.30
C ALA A 866 -13.66 11.41 -16.83
N VAL A 867 -12.39 11.74 -16.55
CA VAL A 867 -11.88 11.80 -15.18
C VAL A 867 -12.58 12.89 -14.38
N THR A 868 -12.80 14.07 -14.96
CA THR A 868 -13.47 15.20 -14.29
C THR A 868 -14.89 14.84 -13.85
N VAL A 869 -15.67 14.21 -14.74
CA VAL A 869 -17.05 13.78 -14.44
C VAL A 869 -17.07 12.74 -13.30
N GLU A 870 -16.19 11.74 -13.35
CA GLU A 870 -16.12 10.68 -12.35
C GLU A 870 -15.70 11.24 -10.98
N VAL A 871 -14.67 12.09 -10.95
CA VAL A 871 -14.20 12.75 -9.71
C VAL A 871 -15.29 13.65 -9.13
N ALA A 872 -16.00 14.41 -9.97
CA ALA A 872 -17.11 15.26 -9.53
C ALA A 872 -18.23 14.47 -8.85
N GLY A 873 -18.64 13.33 -9.43
CA GLY A 873 -19.62 12.42 -8.84
C GLY A 873 -19.17 11.86 -7.48
N ARG A 874 -17.86 11.63 -7.32
CA ARG A 874 -17.29 11.18 -6.03
C ARG A 874 -17.30 12.30 -4.99
N LEU A 875 -16.88 13.51 -5.36
CA LEU A 875 -16.86 14.68 -4.48
C LEU A 875 -18.27 15.11 -4.03
N ALA A 876 -19.30 14.88 -4.86
CA ALA A 876 -20.69 15.16 -4.52
C ALA A 876 -21.21 14.39 -3.29
N ARG A 877 -20.57 13.26 -2.95
CA ARG A 877 -20.97 12.40 -1.82
C ARG A 877 -20.28 12.79 -0.51
N ALA A 878 -19.26 13.65 -0.56
CA ALA A 878 -18.40 14.01 0.57
C ALA A 878 -18.30 15.55 0.66
N PRO A 879 -19.09 16.21 1.52
CA PRO A 879 -19.03 17.66 1.67
C PRO A 879 -17.70 18.09 2.32
N GLY A 880 -17.04 19.08 1.71
CA GLY A 880 -15.83 19.73 2.22
C GLY A 880 -16.11 21.16 2.63
N ALA A 881 -15.13 21.83 3.25
CA ALA A 881 -15.31 23.21 3.72
C ALA A 881 -15.62 24.17 2.55
N ARG A 882 -14.83 24.12 1.47
CA ARG A 882 -15.03 24.90 0.24
C ARG A 882 -15.93 24.18 -0.75
N GLY A 883 -16.69 24.97 -1.50
CA GLY A 883 -17.39 24.48 -2.69
C GLY A 883 -16.43 24.25 -3.85
N VAL A 884 -16.87 23.45 -4.83
CA VAL A 884 -16.12 23.16 -6.06
C VAL A 884 -16.94 23.56 -7.28
N ASP A 885 -16.32 24.26 -8.20
CA ASP A 885 -16.86 24.46 -9.55
C ASP A 885 -16.22 23.45 -10.48
N VAL A 886 -17.04 22.56 -11.02
CA VAL A 886 -16.65 21.57 -12.02
C VAL A 886 -16.94 22.19 -13.38
N VAL A 887 -15.89 22.46 -14.16
CA VAL A 887 -16.02 23.23 -15.41
C VAL A 887 -15.40 22.47 -16.56
N LEU A 888 -16.20 22.22 -17.59
CA LEU A 888 -15.72 21.73 -18.87
C LEU A 888 -15.70 22.86 -19.88
N PHE A 889 -14.48 23.27 -20.26
CA PHE A 889 -14.25 24.45 -21.08
C PHE A 889 -14.45 24.16 -22.57
N ASP A 890 -14.90 25.16 -23.31
CA ASP A 890 -14.92 25.16 -24.77
C ASP A 890 -13.86 26.13 -25.30
N GLY A 891 -13.33 25.88 -26.49
CA GLY A 891 -12.39 26.74 -27.19
C GLY A 891 -11.00 26.83 -26.56
N GLU A 892 -10.52 25.77 -25.92
CA GLU A 892 -9.12 25.63 -25.50
C GLU A 892 -8.20 25.71 -26.72
N GLU A 893 -8.50 24.90 -27.74
CA GLU A 893 -7.68 24.71 -28.95
C GLU A 893 -7.60 25.98 -29.82
N THR A 894 -8.53 26.89 -29.57
CA THR A 894 -8.65 28.18 -30.25
C THR A 894 -8.24 29.36 -29.36
N GLY A 895 -7.43 29.09 -28.32
CA GLY A 895 -6.78 30.09 -27.49
C GLY A 895 -7.37 30.26 -26.09
N ARG A 896 -7.83 29.17 -25.45
CA ARG A 896 -8.38 29.16 -24.08
C ARG A 896 -9.57 30.09 -23.90
N ARG A 897 -10.41 30.21 -24.94
CA ARG A 897 -11.48 31.22 -24.98
C ARG A 897 -12.51 30.99 -23.87
N GLY A 898 -12.91 29.74 -23.63
CA GLY A 898 -13.88 29.39 -22.60
C GLY A 898 -13.39 29.64 -21.18
N SER A 899 -12.15 29.25 -20.84
CA SER A 899 -11.58 29.50 -19.51
C SER A 899 -11.27 30.98 -19.27
N ARG A 900 -10.84 31.72 -20.30
CA ARG A 900 -10.72 33.19 -20.23
C ARG A 900 -12.05 33.86 -19.94
N SER A 901 -13.12 33.45 -20.63
CA SER A 901 -14.47 33.95 -20.40
C SER A 901 -14.96 33.67 -18.98
N PHE A 902 -14.77 32.43 -18.51
CA PHE A 902 -15.15 32.00 -17.17
C PHE A 902 -14.45 32.80 -16.07
N VAL A 903 -13.13 32.98 -16.19
CA VAL A 903 -12.34 33.77 -15.24
C VAL A 903 -12.71 35.24 -15.28
N ALA A 904 -12.96 35.82 -16.46
CA ALA A 904 -13.34 37.23 -16.61
C ALA A 904 -14.73 37.54 -16.01
N ALA A 905 -15.63 36.56 -15.97
CA ALA A 905 -16.95 36.69 -15.38
C ALA A 905 -16.95 36.57 -13.84
N ALA A 906 -15.89 36.03 -13.24
CA ALA A 906 -15.79 35.79 -11.80
C ALA A 906 -15.40 37.07 -11.01
N LYS A 907 -15.87 37.16 -9.77
CA LYS A 907 -15.47 38.24 -8.86
C LYS A 907 -14.05 38.01 -8.33
N PRO A 908 -13.29 39.08 -8.04
CA PRO A 908 -11.99 38.93 -7.37
C PRO A 908 -12.09 38.11 -6.08
N GLY A 909 -11.24 37.10 -5.93
CA GLY A 909 -11.24 36.21 -4.76
C GLY A 909 -12.32 35.12 -4.77
N GLU A 910 -13.11 34.98 -5.84
CA GLU A 910 -14.12 33.92 -5.95
C GLU A 910 -13.49 32.52 -6.05
N HIS A 911 -12.34 32.40 -6.69
CA HIS A 911 -11.62 31.14 -6.89
C HIS A 911 -10.37 31.06 -6.00
N PHE A 912 -10.21 29.93 -5.32
CA PHE A 912 -9.09 29.61 -4.42
C PHE A 912 -7.90 29.02 -5.18
N ALA A 913 -8.17 28.03 -6.04
CA ALA A 913 -7.17 27.35 -6.86
C ALA A 913 -7.86 26.57 -7.99
N MET A 914 -7.10 26.15 -9.01
CA MET A 914 -7.57 25.26 -10.07
C MET A 914 -6.72 23.99 -10.21
N VAL A 915 -7.38 22.86 -10.40
CA VAL A 915 -6.77 21.61 -10.89
C VAL A 915 -7.36 21.32 -12.27
N ASN A 916 -6.52 21.41 -13.30
CA ASN A 916 -6.88 21.12 -14.69
C ASN A 916 -6.47 19.69 -15.08
N LEU A 917 -7.29 19.00 -15.88
CA LEU A 917 -7.00 17.69 -16.44
C LEU A 917 -6.95 17.80 -17.95
N ASP A 918 -5.80 17.45 -18.51
CA ASP A 918 -5.55 17.50 -19.94
C ASP A 918 -4.58 16.37 -20.29
N THR A 919 -5.01 15.51 -21.22
CA THR A 919 -4.24 14.36 -21.72
C THR A 919 -3.73 13.44 -20.63
N VAL A 920 -4.67 12.83 -19.90
CA VAL A 920 -4.42 12.01 -18.70
C VAL A 920 -4.59 10.49 -18.91
N GLY A 921 -4.87 10.07 -20.13
CA GLY A 921 -5.27 8.71 -20.48
C GLY A 921 -4.14 7.76 -20.87
N ARG A 922 -2.88 8.22 -20.95
CA ARG A 922 -1.77 7.45 -21.57
C ARG A 922 -0.46 7.49 -20.78
N LEU A 923 -0.47 7.06 -19.52
CA LEU A 923 0.75 7.01 -18.71
C LEU A 923 1.77 5.98 -19.24
N GLY A 924 1.34 4.80 -19.66
CA GLY A 924 2.26 3.76 -20.14
C GLY A 924 3.32 3.36 -19.09
N GLY A 925 2.98 3.46 -17.81
CA GLY A 925 3.88 3.23 -16.67
C GLY A 925 4.78 4.41 -16.28
N ARG A 926 4.65 5.57 -16.93
CA ARG A 926 5.29 6.84 -16.52
C ARG A 926 4.61 7.42 -15.28
N LYS A 927 5.19 8.47 -14.71
CA LYS A 927 4.58 9.26 -13.63
C LYS A 927 3.60 10.27 -14.22
N LEU A 928 2.57 10.62 -13.46
CA LEU A 928 1.71 11.76 -13.83
C LEU A 928 2.46 13.06 -13.56
N LEU A 929 2.52 13.94 -14.56
CA LEU A 929 3.13 15.25 -14.43
C LEU A 929 2.12 16.23 -13.86
N VAL A 930 2.57 17.02 -12.89
CA VAL A 930 1.83 18.16 -12.31
C VAL A 930 2.52 19.43 -12.79
N LEU A 931 2.05 19.96 -13.92
CA LEU A 931 2.60 21.16 -14.55
C LEU A 931 2.19 22.42 -13.78
N ASP A 932 3.03 23.46 -13.86
CA ASP A 932 2.88 24.72 -13.12
C ASP A 932 2.84 24.51 -11.59
N GLY A 933 3.55 23.48 -11.11
CA GLY A 933 3.69 23.16 -9.69
C GLY A 933 4.44 24.23 -8.88
N ASP A 934 4.94 25.28 -9.53
CA ASP A 934 5.54 26.47 -8.92
C ASP A 934 4.50 27.58 -8.62
N SER A 935 3.24 27.42 -9.04
CA SER A 935 2.20 28.43 -8.86
C SER A 935 1.83 28.68 -7.39
N ALA A 936 2.07 27.70 -6.52
CA ALA A 936 2.03 27.85 -5.08
C ALA A 936 3.11 27.01 -4.38
N ALA A 937 3.65 27.52 -3.27
CA ALA A 937 4.70 26.84 -2.51
C ALA A 937 4.24 25.48 -1.93
N GLU A 938 2.94 25.33 -1.68
CA GLU A 938 2.37 24.16 -1.03
C GLU A 938 2.19 22.94 -1.95
N TRP A 939 2.23 23.10 -3.28
CA TRP A 939 1.99 21.99 -4.22
C TRP A 939 2.96 20.83 -4.02
N VAL A 940 4.23 21.11 -3.70
CA VAL A 940 5.23 20.06 -3.47
C VAL A 940 4.85 19.17 -2.29
N HIS A 941 4.23 19.74 -1.26
CA HIS A 941 3.76 19.00 -0.09
C HIS A 941 2.47 18.25 -0.40
N ALA A 942 1.53 18.89 -1.10
CA ALA A 942 0.26 18.28 -1.49
C ALA A 942 0.48 17.05 -2.39
N VAL A 943 1.20 17.20 -3.50
CA VAL A 943 1.43 16.11 -4.47
C VAL A 943 2.25 14.98 -3.87
N ARG A 944 3.30 15.27 -3.09
CA ARG A 944 4.07 14.22 -2.41
C ARG A 944 3.25 13.49 -1.35
N GLY A 945 2.46 14.23 -0.59
CA GLY A 945 1.55 13.67 0.40
C GLY A 945 0.54 12.72 -0.24
N VAL A 946 -0.15 13.20 -1.29
CA VAL A 946 -1.13 12.39 -2.03
C VAL A 946 -0.47 11.19 -2.72
N GLY A 947 0.66 11.37 -3.39
CA GLY A 947 1.36 10.26 -4.04
C GLY A 947 1.80 9.18 -3.05
N PHE A 948 2.22 9.59 -1.84
CA PHE A 948 2.56 8.65 -0.76
C PHE A 948 1.34 7.90 -0.22
N THR A 949 0.18 8.56 -0.08
CA THR A 949 -1.03 7.91 0.47
C THR A 949 -1.75 7.04 -0.54
N THR A 950 -1.67 7.38 -1.83
CA THR A 950 -2.43 6.69 -2.89
C THR A 950 -1.60 5.68 -3.69
N GLY A 951 -0.28 5.73 -3.59
CA GLY A 951 0.63 4.96 -4.45
C GLY A 951 0.71 5.47 -5.89
N VAL A 952 0.01 6.56 -6.23
CA VAL A 952 0.09 7.18 -7.56
C VAL A 952 1.39 7.97 -7.67
N ALA A 953 2.30 7.50 -8.53
CA ALA A 953 3.54 8.20 -8.79
C ALA A 953 3.27 9.49 -9.59
N ALA A 954 3.56 10.64 -8.96
CA ALA A 954 3.41 11.95 -9.56
C ALA A 954 4.68 12.79 -9.40
N GLU A 955 4.92 13.70 -10.34
CA GLU A 955 6.09 14.57 -10.38
C GLU A 955 5.69 16.00 -10.69
N LEU A 956 6.19 16.96 -9.91
CA LEU A 956 5.95 18.37 -10.19
C LEU A 956 6.92 18.86 -11.27
N ALA A 957 6.36 19.53 -12.28
CA ALA A 957 7.13 20.30 -13.25
C ALA A 957 6.89 21.80 -12.99
N PRO A 958 7.95 22.61 -12.81
CA PRO A 958 7.80 24.02 -12.46
C PRO A 958 7.20 24.88 -13.58
N GLN A 959 7.22 24.46 -14.85
CA GLN A 959 6.59 25.23 -15.94
C GLN A 959 5.82 24.34 -16.91
N GLY A 960 4.57 24.71 -17.22
CA GLY A 960 3.67 23.95 -18.11
C GLY A 960 3.64 24.39 -19.57
N GLY A 961 4.59 25.21 -20.04
CA GLY A 961 4.59 25.73 -21.42
C GLY A 961 3.44 26.70 -21.76
N GLY A 962 2.49 26.93 -20.84
CA GLY A 962 1.43 27.93 -20.94
C GLY A 962 0.30 27.62 -21.94
N ALA A 963 0.07 26.34 -22.24
CA ALA A 963 -0.83 25.91 -23.31
C ALA A 963 -2.30 25.80 -22.88
N SER A 964 -2.60 25.19 -21.72
CA SER A 964 -3.95 24.74 -21.34
C SER A 964 -4.67 25.65 -20.32
N ASP A 965 -5.92 25.32 -19.98
CA ASP A 965 -6.87 26.18 -19.28
C ASP A 965 -6.40 26.72 -17.91
N GLN A 966 -5.51 26.00 -17.20
CA GLN A 966 -4.91 26.48 -15.95
C GLN A 966 -4.23 27.84 -16.12
N GLN A 967 -3.70 28.11 -17.31
CA GLN A 967 -2.99 29.35 -17.60
C GLN A 967 -3.90 30.57 -17.51
N SER A 968 -5.20 30.45 -17.80
CA SER A 968 -6.17 31.55 -17.67
C SER A 968 -6.36 31.98 -16.20
N PHE A 969 -6.17 31.05 -15.26
CA PHE A 969 -6.21 31.32 -13.82
C PHE A 969 -4.90 31.91 -13.31
N LEU A 970 -3.77 31.38 -13.79
CA LEU A 970 -2.44 31.93 -13.47
C LEU A 970 -2.29 33.40 -13.91
N GLU A 971 -2.87 33.76 -15.06
CA GLU A 971 -2.85 35.13 -15.61
C GLU A 971 -3.54 36.16 -14.68
N VAL A 972 -4.48 35.73 -13.84
CA VAL A 972 -5.19 36.58 -12.86
C VAL A 972 -4.74 36.37 -11.42
N GLY A 973 -3.65 35.63 -11.19
CA GLY A 973 -3.07 35.41 -9.86
C GLY A 973 -3.77 34.34 -9.02
N VAL A 974 -4.54 33.43 -9.65
CA VAL A 974 -5.12 32.26 -8.96
C VAL A 974 -4.17 31.07 -9.15
N PRO A 975 -3.67 30.42 -8.07
CA PRO A 975 -2.85 29.22 -8.16
C PRO A 975 -3.54 28.12 -8.97
N ALA A 976 -2.80 27.53 -9.92
CA ALA A 976 -3.37 26.50 -10.79
C ALA A 976 -2.30 25.51 -11.25
N VAL A 977 -2.70 24.25 -11.43
CA VAL A 977 -1.87 23.16 -11.93
C VAL A 977 -2.61 22.37 -13.00
N GLN A 978 -1.86 21.73 -13.90
CA GLN A 978 -2.38 20.76 -14.86
C GLN A 978 -1.84 19.37 -14.54
N LEU A 979 -2.74 18.39 -14.50
CA LEU A 979 -2.40 16.97 -14.51
C LEU A 979 -2.26 16.49 -15.95
N PHE A 980 -1.13 15.89 -16.28
CA PHE A 980 -0.75 15.50 -17.63
C PHE A 980 -0.02 14.15 -17.63
N SER A 981 -0.39 13.23 -18.53
CA SER A 981 0.27 11.92 -18.63
C SER A 981 1.61 11.96 -19.38
N GLY A 982 1.98 13.11 -19.92
CA GLY A 982 3.20 13.31 -20.67
C GLY A 982 2.98 13.14 -22.18
N PRO A 983 3.84 13.76 -23.01
CA PRO A 983 3.58 13.86 -24.44
C PRO A 983 3.76 12.50 -25.14
N HIS A 984 3.11 12.35 -26.30
CA HIS A 984 3.17 11.15 -27.14
C HIS A 984 3.00 11.47 -28.63
N ALA A 985 3.37 10.52 -29.50
CA ALA A 985 3.42 10.73 -30.95
C ALA A 985 2.04 10.96 -31.63
N ASP A 986 0.94 10.58 -30.97
CA ASP A 986 -0.43 10.79 -31.48
C ASP A 986 -1.06 12.14 -31.07
N TYR A 987 -0.35 12.98 -30.31
CA TYR A 987 -0.92 14.23 -29.78
C TYR A 987 -1.33 15.18 -30.92
N HIS A 988 -2.55 15.75 -30.86
CA HIS A 988 -3.17 16.59 -31.90
C HIS A 988 -3.26 15.91 -33.29
N ARG A 989 -3.53 14.59 -33.34
CA ARG A 989 -3.56 13.85 -34.60
C ARG A 989 -4.79 12.97 -34.77
N PRO A 990 -5.10 12.56 -36.02
CA PRO A 990 -6.18 11.62 -36.30
C PRO A 990 -6.00 10.25 -35.65
N THR A 991 -4.78 9.92 -35.21
CA THR A 991 -4.45 8.67 -34.52
C THR A 991 -4.70 8.72 -33.02
N ASP A 992 -5.07 9.88 -32.45
CA ASP A 992 -5.52 9.98 -31.06
C ASP A 992 -6.91 9.37 -30.89
N THR A 993 -6.92 8.06 -30.63
CA THR A 993 -8.08 7.18 -30.72
C THR A 993 -8.28 6.41 -29.42
N ALA A 994 -9.53 6.06 -29.10
CA ALA A 994 -9.87 5.52 -27.78
C ALA A 994 -9.22 4.16 -27.45
N ASP A 995 -8.76 3.39 -28.43
CA ASP A 995 -7.99 2.15 -28.22
C ASP A 995 -6.57 2.41 -27.68
N ARG A 996 -6.10 3.66 -27.73
CA ARG A 996 -4.82 4.08 -27.16
C ARG A 996 -4.91 4.51 -25.70
N VAL A 997 -6.11 4.79 -25.20
CA VAL A 997 -6.35 5.23 -23.82
C VAL A 997 -6.44 4.02 -22.88
N GLU A 998 -5.75 4.11 -21.75
CA GLU A 998 -5.64 3.04 -20.76
C GLU A 998 -6.56 3.32 -19.57
N ALA A 999 -7.47 2.38 -19.25
CA ALA A 999 -8.35 2.49 -18.08
C ALA A 999 -7.57 2.71 -16.77
N THR A 1000 -6.40 2.08 -16.63
CA THR A 1000 -5.51 2.26 -15.47
C THR A 1000 -4.97 3.68 -15.35
N SER A 1001 -4.66 4.33 -16.48
CA SER A 1001 -4.19 5.72 -16.51
C SER A 1001 -5.28 6.68 -16.05
N LEU A 1002 -6.51 6.48 -16.53
CA LEU A 1002 -7.68 7.27 -16.10
C LEU A 1002 -7.91 7.14 -14.58
N VAL A 1003 -7.81 5.93 -14.02
CA VAL A 1003 -7.93 5.69 -12.57
C VAL A 1003 -6.84 6.43 -11.79
N GLN A 1004 -5.58 6.35 -12.23
CA GLN A 1004 -4.46 7.02 -11.55
C GLN A 1004 -4.65 8.54 -11.53
N ALA A 1005 -5.07 9.13 -12.65
CA ALA A 1005 -5.39 10.55 -12.73
C ALA A 1005 -6.59 10.93 -11.84
N ALA A 1006 -7.66 10.11 -11.83
CA ALA A 1006 -8.84 10.34 -10.99
C ALA A 1006 -8.50 10.31 -9.49
N VAL A 1007 -7.68 9.36 -9.05
CA VAL A 1007 -7.21 9.26 -7.66
C VAL A 1007 -6.41 10.51 -7.26
N LEU A 1008 -5.42 10.91 -8.07
CA LEU A 1008 -4.63 12.09 -7.76
C LEU A 1008 -5.49 13.37 -7.76
N ALA A 1009 -6.36 13.53 -8.76
CA ALA A 1009 -7.24 14.70 -8.87
C ALA A 1009 -8.22 14.80 -7.68
N ARG A 1010 -8.88 13.70 -7.30
CA ARG A 1010 -9.81 13.67 -6.16
C ARG A 1010 -9.11 14.11 -4.88
N GLU A 1011 -7.95 13.54 -4.59
CA GLU A 1011 -7.22 13.82 -3.35
C GLU A 1011 -6.64 15.24 -3.33
N LEU A 1012 -6.12 15.75 -4.44
CA LEU A 1012 -5.66 17.14 -4.54
C LEU A 1012 -6.82 18.13 -4.34
N VAL A 1013 -7.96 17.90 -5.01
CA VAL A 1013 -9.15 18.74 -4.83
C VAL A 1013 -9.69 18.63 -3.40
N GLY A 1014 -9.72 17.43 -2.82
CA GLY A 1014 -10.09 17.22 -1.41
C GLY A 1014 -9.20 18.02 -0.45
N TRP A 1015 -7.88 17.93 -0.62
CA TRP A 1015 -6.92 18.70 0.17
C TRP A 1015 -7.15 20.22 0.06
N LEU A 1016 -7.42 20.73 -1.16
CA LEU A 1016 -7.75 22.14 -1.36
C LEU A 1016 -9.07 22.53 -0.70
N ARG A 1017 -10.09 21.66 -0.77
CA ARG A 1017 -11.43 21.91 -0.21
C ARG A 1017 -11.41 22.09 1.29
N ASP A 1018 -10.57 21.34 1.99
CA ASP A 1018 -10.51 21.34 3.45
C ASP A 1018 -9.48 22.33 4.01
N ARG A 1019 -8.60 22.87 3.15
CA ARG A 1019 -7.62 23.87 3.54
C ARG A 1019 -8.27 25.22 3.81
N ARG A 1020 -8.12 25.71 5.04
CA ARG A 1020 -8.57 27.07 5.44
C ARG A 1020 -7.51 28.13 5.16
N GLU A 1021 -6.24 27.78 5.31
CA GLU A 1021 -5.12 28.69 5.06
C GLU A 1021 -5.01 29.04 3.56
N PRO A 1022 -4.62 30.27 3.21
CA PRO A 1022 -4.36 30.62 1.82
C PRO A 1022 -3.21 29.79 1.23
N LEU A 1023 -3.18 29.68 -0.09
CA LEU A 1023 -2.00 29.23 -0.82
C LEU A 1023 -1.03 30.39 -0.98
N THR A 1024 0.26 30.09 -0.87
CA THR A 1024 1.32 31.08 -1.04
C THR A 1024 1.63 31.21 -2.52
N TRP A 1025 1.22 32.32 -3.15
CA TRP A 1025 1.48 32.59 -4.56
C TRP A 1025 3.00 32.53 -4.85
N GLY A 1026 3.39 31.59 -5.71
CA GLY A 1026 4.81 31.25 -5.93
C GLY A 1026 5.53 32.10 -6.98
N ARG A 1027 4.82 32.99 -7.69
CA ARG A 1027 5.39 33.85 -8.75
C ARG A 1027 5.49 35.31 -8.27
N ALA A 1028 6.58 36.01 -8.55
CA ALA A 1028 6.72 37.41 -8.13
C ALA A 1028 5.59 38.30 -8.72
N PRO A 1029 4.99 39.23 -7.96
CA PRO A 1029 4.03 40.17 -8.50
C PRO A 1029 4.73 41.06 -9.54
N GLY A 1030 4.39 40.91 -10.83
CA GLY A 1030 4.89 41.79 -11.89
C GLY A 1030 5.65 41.17 -13.07
N THR A 1031 5.76 39.83 -13.18
CA THR A 1031 6.31 39.20 -14.40
C THR A 1031 5.26 38.88 -15.46
N SER A 1032 4.01 39.35 -15.30
CA SER A 1032 3.05 39.40 -16.40
C SER A 1032 3.51 40.45 -17.42
N SER A 1033 4.26 40.01 -18.43
CA SER A 1033 4.34 40.77 -19.67
C SER A 1033 2.91 40.89 -20.24
N PRO A 1034 2.49 42.06 -20.75
CA PRO A 1034 1.14 42.28 -21.26
C PRO A 1034 0.83 41.30 -22.41
N PRO A 1035 -0.46 41.03 -22.68
CA PRO A 1035 -0.84 40.16 -23.78
C PRO A 1035 -0.28 40.72 -25.09
N SER A 1036 0.52 39.92 -25.79
CA SER A 1036 0.79 40.19 -27.20
C SER A 1036 -0.54 40.16 -27.94
N SER A 1037 -0.79 41.20 -28.74
CA SER A 1037 -1.98 41.46 -29.53
C SER A 1037 -2.63 40.22 -30.18
N PRO A 1038 -3.96 40.23 -30.40
CA PRO A 1038 -4.70 39.16 -31.07
C PRO A 1038 -4.21 39.02 -32.52
N GLY A 1039 -3.25 38.12 -32.72
CA GLY A 1039 -2.64 37.84 -34.02
C GLY A 1039 -1.51 36.82 -33.95
N ALA A 1040 -1.43 36.00 -32.88
CA ALA A 1040 -0.42 34.97 -32.79
C ALA A 1040 -0.72 33.87 -33.82
N ALA A 1041 0.04 33.87 -34.92
CA ALA A 1041 -0.01 32.81 -35.92
C ALA A 1041 0.16 31.44 -35.23
N SER A 1042 -0.78 30.52 -35.49
CA SER A 1042 -0.64 29.13 -35.10
C SER A 1042 0.64 28.56 -35.70
N ARG A 1043 1.37 27.75 -34.93
CA ARG A 1043 2.56 27.06 -35.42
C ARG A 1043 2.16 26.13 -36.56
N ARG A 1044 2.54 26.48 -37.81
CA ARG A 1044 2.24 25.70 -39.01
C ARG A 1044 3.32 24.67 -39.35
N ALA A 1045 4.55 24.90 -38.88
CA ALA A 1045 5.72 24.07 -39.20
C ALA A 1045 6.16 23.19 -38.02
N SER A 1046 6.60 21.96 -38.31
CA SER A 1046 7.03 20.98 -37.32
C SER A 1046 8.28 20.22 -37.74
N LEU A 1047 9.12 19.92 -36.75
CA LEU A 1047 10.20 18.95 -36.86
C LEU A 1047 9.67 17.51 -36.78
N GLY A 1048 8.54 17.31 -36.10
CA GLY A 1048 8.06 15.98 -35.68
C GLY A 1048 8.82 15.40 -34.49
N SER A 1049 9.47 16.25 -33.70
CA SER A 1049 10.03 15.90 -32.38
C SER A 1049 8.95 15.98 -31.30
N VAL A 1050 8.96 15.04 -30.36
CA VAL A 1050 8.15 15.07 -29.14
C VAL A 1050 9.05 15.58 -28.01
N PRO A 1051 8.82 16.78 -27.46
CA PRO A 1051 9.63 17.30 -26.37
C PRO A 1051 9.50 16.48 -25.09
N ASP A 1052 10.56 16.45 -24.29
CA ASP A 1052 10.58 15.88 -22.95
C ASP A 1052 10.33 16.97 -21.92
N MET A 1053 9.17 16.91 -21.28
CA MET A 1053 8.74 17.89 -20.28
C MET A 1053 9.38 17.68 -18.90
N GLU A 1054 10.06 16.55 -18.67
CA GLU A 1054 10.81 16.27 -17.43
C GLU A 1054 12.23 16.88 -17.45
N PHE A 1055 12.68 17.35 -18.63
CA PHE A 1055 14.03 17.86 -18.79
C PHE A 1055 14.16 19.30 -18.24
N ALA A 1056 14.83 19.43 -17.10
CA ALA A 1056 15.12 20.73 -16.46
C ALA A 1056 16.43 21.41 -16.92
N GLY A 1057 17.10 20.87 -17.95
CA GLY A 1057 18.35 21.43 -18.48
C GLY A 1057 18.11 22.50 -19.57
N PRO A 1058 19.16 23.24 -19.98
CA PRO A 1058 19.06 24.17 -21.10
C PRO A 1058 18.83 23.41 -22.41
N GLY A 1059 17.93 23.90 -23.26
CA GLY A 1059 17.53 23.27 -24.51
C GLY A 1059 16.22 22.50 -24.42
N VAL A 1060 15.89 21.78 -25.49
CA VAL A 1060 14.70 20.92 -25.56
C VAL A 1060 15.13 19.48 -25.84
N ARG A 1061 15.10 18.63 -24.81
CA ARG A 1061 15.32 17.19 -24.99
C ARG A 1061 14.13 16.57 -25.73
N PHE A 1062 14.38 15.66 -26.65
CA PHE A 1062 13.33 14.90 -27.32
C PHE A 1062 13.02 13.63 -26.52
N ALA A 1063 11.79 13.52 -26.05
CA ALA A 1063 11.27 12.28 -25.46
C ALA A 1063 11.11 11.21 -26.55
N ASP A 1064 10.67 11.62 -27.74
CA ASP A 1064 10.50 10.75 -28.90
C ASP A 1064 10.60 11.54 -30.21
N VAL A 1065 10.66 10.83 -31.33
CA VAL A 1065 10.61 11.39 -32.67
C VAL A 1065 9.59 10.61 -33.49
N VAL A 1066 8.64 11.34 -34.06
CA VAL A 1066 7.55 10.77 -34.86
C VAL A 1066 8.12 10.01 -36.06
N ALA A 1067 7.71 8.75 -36.24
CA ALA A 1067 8.08 7.95 -37.40
C ALA A 1067 7.62 8.63 -38.71
N GLY A 1068 8.51 8.70 -39.70
CA GLY A 1068 8.25 9.36 -40.98
C GLY A 1068 8.28 10.90 -40.95
N SER A 1069 8.61 11.51 -39.80
CA SER A 1069 8.77 12.97 -39.69
C SER A 1069 10.10 13.48 -40.28
N PRO A 1070 10.22 14.81 -40.52
CA PRO A 1070 11.49 15.43 -40.86
C PRO A 1070 12.63 15.11 -39.90
N ALA A 1071 12.37 15.13 -38.59
CA ALA A 1071 13.35 14.80 -37.57
C ALA A 1071 13.80 13.33 -37.67
N ALA A 1072 12.88 12.39 -37.91
CA ALA A 1072 13.23 10.98 -38.12
C ALA A 1072 14.06 10.79 -39.40
N ALA A 1073 13.67 11.45 -40.49
CA ALA A 1073 14.39 11.40 -41.77
C ALA A 1073 15.81 11.98 -41.65
N ALA A 1074 15.99 13.00 -40.81
CA ALA A 1074 17.28 13.61 -40.49
C ALA A 1074 18.11 12.83 -39.46
N GLY A 1075 17.62 11.68 -38.97
CA GLY A 1075 18.35 10.83 -38.03
C GLY A 1075 18.39 11.36 -36.58
N LEU A 1076 17.51 12.30 -36.22
CA LEU A 1076 17.27 12.71 -34.84
C LEU A 1076 16.53 11.59 -34.09
N ARG A 1077 16.80 11.45 -32.80
CA ARG A 1077 16.30 10.34 -31.98
C ARG A 1077 15.86 10.83 -30.59
N ALA A 1078 15.08 10.00 -29.91
CA ALA A 1078 14.83 10.16 -28.49
C ALA A 1078 16.15 10.31 -27.71
N GLY A 1079 16.21 11.27 -26.77
CA GLY A 1079 17.38 11.61 -25.97
C GLY A 1079 18.25 12.75 -26.51
N ASP A 1080 18.09 13.17 -27.77
CA ASP A 1080 18.78 14.33 -28.32
C ASP A 1080 18.29 15.63 -27.65
N VAL A 1081 19.19 16.57 -27.33
CA VAL A 1081 18.84 17.88 -26.73
C VAL A 1081 19.02 19.00 -27.74
N LEU A 1082 17.93 19.57 -28.25
CA LEU A 1082 17.98 20.71 -29.15
C LEU A 1082 18.47 21.96 -28.44
N VAL A 1083 19.59 22.50 -28.91
CA VAL A 1083 20.23 23.71 -28.34
C VAL A 1083 20.23 24.89 -29.30
N ARG A 1084 20.14 24.66 -30.63
CA ARG A 1084 19.96 25.74 -31.62
C ARG A 1084 19.08 25.33 -32.79
N LEU A 1085 18.29 26.27 -33.30
CA LEU A 1085 17.51 26.16 -34.53
C LEU A 1085 17.82 27.39 -35.40
N ASP A 1086 18.37 27.18 -36.60
CA ASP A 1086 18.85 28.22 -37.52
C ASP A 1086 19.76 29.26 -36.87
N GLY A 1087 20.66 28.80 -36.01
CA GLY A 1087 21.56 29.68 -35.26
C GLY A 1087 20.90 30.42 -34.10
N ALA A 1088 19.57 30.42 -33.94
CA ALA A 1088 18.94 30.93 -32.72
C ALA A 1088 19.16 29.95 -31.56
N ALA A 1089 19.48 30.46 -30.37
CA ALA A 1089 19.61 29.63 -29.17
C ALA A 1089 18.21 29.17 -28.72
N VAL A 1090 18.08 27.87 -28.50
CA VAL A 1090 16.89 27.27 -27.92
C VAL A 1090 17.23 27.02 -26.45
N ALA A 1091 16.77 27.92 -25.58
CA ALA A 1091 17.03 27.82 -24.14
C ALA A 1091 16.02 26.91 -23.44
N ASP A 1092 14.78 26.89 -23.93
CA ASP A 1092 13.65 26.19 -23.34
C ASP A 1092 12.57 25.88 -24.40
N LEU A 1093 11.47 25.25 -23.97
CA LEU A 1093 10.34 24.88 -24.81
C LEU A 1093 9.66 26.10 -25.48
N ARG A 1094 9.68 27.25 -24.82
CA ARG A 1094 9.04 28.47 -25.32
C ARG A 1094 9.85 29.08 -26.45
N ALA A 1095 11.17 29.20 -26.27
CA ALA A 1095 12.09 29.61 -27.32
C ALA A 1095 12.00 28.69 -28.55
N TYR A 1096 11.88 27.37 -28.32
CA TYR A 1096 11.65 26.41 -29.39
C TYR A 1096 10.33 26.64 -30.13
N SER A 1097 9.23 26.80 -29.39
CA SER A 1097 7.90 27.05 -29.96
C SER A 1097 7.86 28.36 -30.77
N ASP A 1098 8.43 29.42 -30.22
CA ASP A 1098 8.46 30.74 -30.86
C ASP A 1098 9.34 30.76 -32.11
N ALA A 1099 10.45 30.01 -32.12
CA ALA A 1099 11.28 29.83 -33.31
C ALA A 1099 10.51 29.17 -34.46
N LEU A 1100 9.64 28.20 -34.16
CA LEU A 1100 8.85 27.48 -35.17
C LEU A 1100 7.59 28.22 -35.63
N LYS A 1101 7.01 29.09 -34.81
CA LYS A 1101 5.89 29.96 -35.22
C LYS A 1101 6.28 30.91 -36.34
N GLN A 1102 7.57 31.23 -36.46
CA GLN A 1102 8.12 32.09 -37.51
C GLN A 1102 8.42 31.35 -38.83
N ARG A 1103 8.09 30.05 -38.91
CA ARG A 1103 8.44 29.18 -40.04
C ARG A 1103 7.22 28.57 -40.72
N ALA A 1104 7.40 28.16 -41.97
CA ALA A 1104 6.41 27.47 -42.79
C ALA A 1104 6.84 26.02 -43.10
N PRO A 1105 5.87 25.10 -43.34
CA PRO A 1105 6.18 23.80 -43.93
C PRO A 1105 6.92 23.96 -45.25
N GLY A 1106 8.00 23.19 -45.44
CA GLY A 1106 8.90 23.31 -46.59
C GLY A 1106 10.15 24.16 -46.32
N ASP A 1107 10.22 24.90 -45.21
CA ASP A 1107 11.43 25.65 -44.85
C ASP A 1107 12.58 24.70 -44.52
N HIS A 1108 13.76 24.98 -45.10
CA HIS A 1108 15.01 24.30 -44.74
C HIS A 1108 15.57 24.94 -43.47
N VAL A 1109 15.84 24.11 -42.46
CA VAL A 1109 16.41 24.56 -41.18
C VAL A 1109 17.63 23.74 -40.78
N VAL A 1110 18.60 24.40 -40.16
CA VAL A 1110 19.76 23.79 -39.51
C VAL A 1110 19.46 23.66 -38.02
N VAL A 1111 19.46 22.43 -37.52
CA VAL A 1111 19.25 22.15 -36.10
C VAL A 1111 20.52 21.58 -35.47
N VAL A 1112 20.88 22.10 -34.30
CA VAL A 1112 22.02 21.62 -33.50
C VAL A 1112 21.47 20.97 -32.24
N VAL A 1113 21.75 19.68 -32.07
CA VAL A 1113 21.37 18.90 -30.90
C VAL A 1113 22.60 18.40 -30.14
N GLU A 1114 22.52 18.23 -28.83
CA GLU A 1114 23.51 17.50 -28.06
C GLU A 1114 23.11 16.03 -27.92
N ARG A 1115 23.99 15.12 -28.34
CA ARG A 1115 23.83 13.67 -28.22
C ARG A 1115 24.99 13.11 -27.42
N GLY A 1116 24.73 12.57 -26.23
CA GLY A 1116 25.78 12.07 -25.34
C GLY A 1116 26.83 13.13 -24.95
N GLY A 1117 26.42 14.41 -24.89
CA GLY A 1117 27.31 15.54 -24.58
C GLY A 1117 28.15 16.05 -25.76
N GLN A 1118 27.93 15.55 -26.99
CA GLN A 1118 28.58 16.03 -28.20
C GLN A 1118 27.56 16.74 -29.11
N PRO A 1119 27.92 17.88 -29.74
CA PRO A 1119 27.03 18.57 -30.66
C PRO A 1119 26.93 17.81 -31.99
N VAL A 1120 25.70 17.67 -32.48
CA VAL A 1120 25.34 17.07 -33.76
C VAL A 1120 24.50 18.09 -34.53
N THR A 1121 24.99 18.50 -35.70
CA THR A 1121 24.29 19.42 -36.59
C THR A 1121 23.63 18.64 -37.71
N VAL A 1122 22.35 18.88 -37.96
CA VAL A 1122 21.57 18.25 -39.02
C VAL A 1122 20.75 19.31 -39.76
N GLU A 1123 20.61 19.12 -41.08
CA GLU A 1123 19.71 19.91 -41.92
C GLU A 1123 18.45 19.09 -42.20
N LEU A 1124 17.30 19.76 -42.16
CA LEU A 1124 16.02 19.14 -42.52
C LEU A 1124 15.03 20.14 -43.07
N VAL A 1125 14.04 19.61 -43.77
CA VAL A 1125 12.90 20.37 -44.30
C VAL A 1125 11.72 20.24 -43.35
N LEU A 1126 11.25 21.36 -42.79
CA LEU A 1126 10.13 21.35 -41.85
C LEU A 1126 8.86 20.79 -42.50
N GLY A 1127 8.15 19.96 -41.75
CA GLY A 1127 6.88 19.37 -42.17
C GLY A 1127 5.70 20.24 -41.77
N ALA A 1128 4.53 19.96 -42.35
CA ALA A 1128 3.27 20.47 -41.82
C ALA A 1128 3.04 19.90 -40.42
N ARG A 1129 2.59 20.76 -39.50
CA ARG A 1129 2.23 20.34 -38.14
C ARG A 1129 1.04 19.39 -38.15
#